data_AF-A0A150G2Y7-F1
#
_entry.id   AF-A0A150G2Y7-F1
#
_cell.length_a   1.000
_cell.length_b   1.000
_cell.length_c   1.000
_cell.angle_alpha   90.00
_cell.angle_beta   90.00
_cell.angle_gamma   90.00
#
_symmetry.space_group_name_H-M   'P 1'
#
loop_
_entity.id
_entity.type
_entity.pdbx_description
1 polymer ?
#
loop_
_entity_poly.entity_id
_entity_poly.type
_entity_poly.pdbx_seq_one_letter_code
_entity_poly.pdbx_strand_id
1 'polypeptide(L)'
;MRKHSHTAKQLKFLSPRARKLLSVLFAAGLFFLALLSLSHYVKDPETVTSAAGGGKATAGGKSRRGLISSVGRIATHQTAAGASSGTPQPVKLLLASHNRLFWYFVENSTVQVLHEGQGVHYGVFPGEHTPGGRLKTVWNVIRPHNWHPKTSEEHLVQFDADTGAEVSRVRLESRFTHDAVRRGDKVYVANTEGGEVQELSFPTMKKLRSMRLFTLRQHVNTLAPLEDGAVWVVLHNLGQSDAVKVDLTARPEPRVAATLKSVGTKSHGLVAWRSQFVLLDSENSGLVAIDPASGVLTRLWQAPASEAPPKFLKGLCVVDDVAYFGVNVWGSREARDSPTNDAELAAVDLATGRLLWRRSVPTHGLLNIVAAPHLGEQSTYRAMASAGGVAAPSAAIGTIRDADAAAAAVGAGALDRGAASAGGRQRRGGRRREAAEQAKAGKIAATSGGGSDVTDAELVGGINDTRVIAATQQLIDMGYRPRTNGRWSSGLPRLDLKIKDTPQGWEAGISLPLLRVNIEKLRERVLSMDDDMWNPLAASARTNAGIDGRKDNMNKYKPGVEALYMVFSDQSTENVYRFPYYEYFKDVVEPLIEQIVGKEDMNKVVRLQFARMKPGSEIKAHKDMGGYARFAHRIHLPVITHPNVSFLVCPNMERQRAQRRMAAGEGDCAQIPMEAGMVFELNNRVLHKVLNRSQVKRVQLVVDVAETPRTPRRLKPGTVCNYQNAVVVCPKDSVLPLS
;
A
#
# COMPACT_ATOMS: atom_id res chain seq x y z
N MET A 1 51.92 37.67 -29.84
CA MET A 1 50.79 38.63 -29.90
C MET A 1 49.49 37.89 -29.55
N ARG A 2 48.76 38.43 -28.54
CA ARG A 2 47.30 38.37 -28.19
C ARG A 2 46.41 37.26 -28.81
N LYS A 3 45.40 36.65 -28.15
CA LYS A 3 44.81 36.68 -26.78
C LYS A 3 43.74 35.56 -26.76
N HIS A 4 43.81 34.60 -25.83
CA HIS A 4 42.65 33.88 -25.31
C HIS A 4 42.58 34.15 -23.81
N SER A 5 41.62 34.97 -23.37
CA SER A 5 41.43 35.26 -21.95
C SER A 5 39.97 35.58 -21.65
N HIS A 6 39.13 34.58 -21.39
CA HIS A 6 37.83 34.79 -20.72
C HIS A 6 37.31 33.51 -20.04
N THR A 7 38.09 32.92 -19.12
CA THR A 7 37.55 31.89 -18.20
C THR A 7 38.26 31.79 -16.85
N ALA A 8 39.11 32.77 -16.48
CA ALA A 8 39.90 32.72 -15.24
C ALA A 8 39.52 33.81 -14.19
N LYS A 9 38.25 34.23 -14.11
CA LYS A 9 37.81 35.29 -13.17
C LYS A 9 36.73 34.93 -12.15
N GLN A 10 36.37 33.65 -11.97
CA GLN A 10 35.33 33.27 -10.97
C GLN A 10 35.76 32.29 -9.85
N LEU A 11 37.05 32.18 -9.54
CA LEU A 11 37.53 31.33 -8.43
C LEU A 11 38.18 32.10 -7.25
N LYS A 12 37.99 33.42 -7.18
CA LYS A 12 38.52 34.24 -6.07
C LYS A 12 37.68 34.23 -4.78
N PHE A 13 36.53 33.57 -4.76
CA PHE A 13 35.65 33.53 -3.58
C PHE A 13 35.73 32.23 -2.75
N LEU A 14 36.63 31.31 -3.07
CA LEU A 14 36.83 30.09 -2.28
C LEU A 14 37.94 30.27 -1.25
N SER A 15 37.59 29.97 0.02
CA SER A 15 38.53 29.93 1.13
C SER A 15 39.63 28.88 0.90
N PRO A 16 40.81 29.02 1.52
CA PRO A 16 41.91 28.05 1.37
C PRO A 16 41.50 26.61 1.70
N ARG A 17 40.56 26.42 2.65
CA ARG A 17 39.99 25.11 2.98
C ARG A 17 39.16 24.51 1.85
N ALA A 18 38.38 25.32 1.13
CA ALA A 18 37.56 24.86 0.02
C ALA A 18 38.40 24.42 -1.19
N ARG A 19 39.56 25.06 -1.43
CA ARG A 19 40.49 24.62 -2.49
C ARG A 19 41.16 23.28 -2.17
N LYS A 20 41.54 23.08 -0.89
CA LYS A 20 42.14 21.83 -0.43
C LYS A 20 41.16 20.65 -0.49
N LEU A 21 39.88 20.91 -0.24
CA LEU A 21 38.80 19.91 -0.38
C LEU A 21 38.55 19.53 -1.85
N LEU A 22 38.57 20.50 -2.77
CA LEU A 22 38.39 20.25 -4.21
C LEU A 22 39.55 19.43 -4.80
N SER A 23 40.80 19.67 -4.38
CA SER A 23 41.96 18.88 -4.83
C SER A 23 41.92 17.43 -4.35
N VAL A 24 41.37 17.17 -3.14
CA VAL A 24 41.23 15.81 -2.60
C VAL A 24 40.12 15.04 -3.33
N LEU A 25 39.02 15.71 -3.68
CA LEU A 25 37.92 15.11 -4.45
C LEU A 25 38.33 14.76 -5.90
N PHE A 26 39.20 15.56 -6.52
CA PHE A 26 39.71 15.27 -7.86
C PHE A 26 40.70 14.10 -7.87
N ALA A 27 41.54 13.97 -6.84
CA ALA A 27 42.47 12.85 -6.69
C ALA A 27 41.74 11.52 -6.38
N ALA A 28 40.69 11.56 -5.56
CA ALA A 28 39.88 10.38 -5.25
C ALA A 28 39.06 9.88 -6.47
N GLY A 29 38.60 10.79 -7.33
CA GLY A 29 37.86 10.45 -8.55
C GLY A 29 38.72 9.75 -9.62
N LEU A 30 40.01 10.09 -9.70
CA LEU A 30 40.96 9.43 -10.62
C LEU A 30 41.38 8.03 -10.14
N PHE A 31 41.39 7.79 -8.83
CA PHE A 31 41.74 6.48 -8.26
C PHE A 31 40.61 5.43 -8.46
N PHE A 32 39.36 5.88 -8.55
CA PHE A 32 38.19 5.00 -8.71
C PHE A 32 38.02 4.47 -10.15
N LEU A 33 38.56 5.17 -11.16
CA LEU A 33 38.53 4.72 -12.55
C LEU A 33 39.63 3.69 -12.90
N ALA A 34 40.69 3.58 -12.10
CA ALA A 34 41.78 2.62 -12.33
C ALA A 34 41.46 1.20 -11.80
N LEU A 35 40.47 1.05 -10.92
CA LEU A 35 40.09 -0.24 -10.30
C LEU A 35 39.02 -1.02 -11.08
N LEU A 36 38.45 -0.44 -12.15
CA LEU A 36 37.40 -1.07 -12.95
C LEU A 36 37.90 -1.79 -14.21
N SER A 37 39.22 -1.94 -14.42
CA SER A 37 39.80 -2.56 -15.63
C SER A 37 40.41 -3.95 -15.43
N LEU A 38 40.28 -4.60 -14.27
CA LEU A 38 40.72 -5.99 -14.06
C LEU A 38 39.62 -6.84 -13.43
N SER A 39 38.84 -7.55 -14.25
CA SER A 39 38.20 -8.84 -13.89
C SER A 39 37.44 -9.43 -15.09
N HIS A 40 38.13 -10.08 -16.02
CA HIS A 40 37.54 -11.03 -16.96
C HIS A 40 38.48 -12.23 -17.11
N TYR A 41 38.21 -13.31 -16.37
CA TYR A 41 38.69 -14.66 -16.68
C TYR A 41 37.90 -15.71 -15.88
N VAL A 42 36.95 -16.40 -16.50
CA VAL A 42 36.46 -17.71 -16.04
C VAL A 42 36.17 -18.59 -17.26
N LYS A 43 36.73 -19.81 -17.22
CA LYS A 43 36.64 -20.89 -18.20
C LYS A 43 35.32 -21.68 -18.06
N ASP A 44 34.88 -22.25 -19.18
CA ASP A 44 33.87 -23.30 -19.28
C ASP A 44 34.24 -24.58 -18.51
N PRO A 45 33.24 -25.44 -18.24
CA PRO A 45 33.42 -26.83 -18.68
C PRO A 45 32.20 -27.47 -19.34
N GLU A 46 32.54 -28.45 -20.15
CA GLU A 46 31.72 -29.28 -21.02
C GLU A 46 30.82 -30.32 -20.31
N THR A 47 29.88 -30.77 -21.13
CA THR A 47 28.97 -31.92 -21.08
C THR A 47 29.55 -33.25 -20.61
N VAL A 48 28.76 -34.02 -19.83
CA VAL A 48 28.76 -35.51 -19.85
C VAL A 48 27.32 -36.04 -19.71
N THR A 49 27.14 -37.20 -20.33
CA THR A 49 25.97 -37.90 -20.83
C THR A 49 25.15 -38.72 -19.83
N SER A 50 23.98 -39.12 -20.34
CA SER A 50 22.95 -40.05 -19.85
C SER A 50 23.43 -41.43 -19.38
N ALA A 51 22.69 -42.03 -18.43
CA ALA A 51 22.38 -43.46 -18.46
C ALA A 51 21.07 -43.77 -17.69
N ALA A 52 20.26 -44.60 -18.33
CA ALA A 52 19.00 -45.16 -17.85
C ALA A 52 19.21 -46.35 -16.91
N GLY A 53 18.20 -46.69 -16.11
CA GLY A 53 18.14 -47.95 -15.36
C GLY A 53 16.80 -48.11 -14.63
N GLY A 54 15.89 -48.90 -15.22
CA GLY A 54 14.61 -49.27 -14.61
C GLY A 54 14.73 -50.39 -13.57
N GLY A 55 13.68 -50.55 -12.76
CA GLY A 55 13.56 -51.67 -11.82
C GLY A 55 12.17 -51.71 -11.18
N LYS A 56 11.46 -52.81 -11.41
CA LYS A 56 10.06 -53.08 -11.09
C LYS A 56 9.77 -53.29 -9.60
N ALA A 57 8.48 -53.16 -9.30
CA ALA A 57 7.75 -53.48 -8.08
C ALA A 57 7.86 -54.93 -7.59
N THR A 58 7.63 -55.12 -6.28
CA THR A 58 6.86 -56.26 -5.73
C THR A 58 6.24 -55.91 -4.36
N ALA A 59 5.02 -56.40 -4.17
CA ALA A 59 4.19 -56.31 -2.98
C ALA A 59 4.41 -57.47 -1.98
N GLY A 60 3.88 -57.30 -0.77
CA GLY A 60 3.77 -58.32 0.31
C GLY A 60 4.27 -57.73 1.63
N GLY A 61 3.51 -57.54 2.71
CA GLY A 61 2.33 -58.24 3.19
C GLY A 61 2.72 -59.09 4.40
N LYS A 62 2.51 -58.60 5.63
CA LYS A 62 1.88 -59.32 6.76
C LYS A 62 2.06 -58.64 8.12
N SER A 63 0.93 -58.64 8.82
CA SER A 63 0.68 -58.41 10.24
C SER A 63 1.57 -59.23 11.19
N ARG A 64 1.89 -58.65 12.37
CA ARG A 64 1.88 -59.39 13.64
C ARG A 64 1.70 -58.46 14.86
N ARG A 65 0.77 -58.87 15.72
CA ARG A 65 0.46 -58.38 17.08
C ARG A 65 1.44 -58.97 18.11
N GLY A 66 1.52 -58.27 19.26
CA GLY A 66 1.93 -58.78 20.58
C GLY A 66 3.40 -58.53 20.92
N LEU A 67 3.84 -58.26 22.14
CA LEU A 67 3.21 -58.24 23.46
C LEU A 67 4.20 -57.52 24.43
N ILE A 68 3.68 -56.66 25.30
CA ILE A 68 3.88 -56.47 26.75
C ILE A 68 5.26 -56.77 27.42
N SER A 69 5.55 -55.92 28.43
CA SER A 69 6.48 -56.02 29.59
C SER A 69 7.85 -55.34 29.38
N SER A 70 8.47 -54.65 30.35
CA SER A 70 8.21 -54.37 31.76
C SER A 70 9.15 -53.26 32.27
N VAL A 71 8.63 -52.43 33.17
CA VAL A 71 9.22 -51.92 34.43
C VAL A 71 10.67 -51.44 34.44
N GLY A 72 10.83 -50.14 34.74
CA GLY A 72 12.02 -49.56 35.37
C GLY A 72 11.65 -48.29 36.15
N ARG A 73 11.36 -48.43 37.45
CA ARG A 73 11.20 -47.32 38.41
C ARG A 73 12.59 -46.79 38.78
N ILE A 74 12.77 -45.47 38.72
CA ILE A 74 13.73 -44.77 39.59
C ILE A 74 12.98 -43.59 40.23
N ALA A 75 13.07 -43.52 41.55
CA ALA A 75 12.32 -42.61 42.40
C ALA A 75 13.10 -41.32 42.69
N THR A 76 12.34 -40.23 42.72
CA THR A 76 12.39 -39.08 43.65
C THR A 76 13.65 -38.22 43.75
N HIS A 77 13.48 -36.94 43.41
CA HIS A 77 13.55 -35.86 44.42
C HIS A 77 12.53 -34.75 44.06
N GLN A 78 11.50 -34.62 44.89
CA GLN A 78 10.54 -33.53 44.90
C GLN A 78 11.11 -32.33 45.66
N THR A 79 11.04 -31.16 45.07
CA THR A 79 10.92 -29.89 45.80
C THR A 79 9.58 -29.28 45.45
N ALA A 80 8.74 -29.10 46.47
CA ALA A 80 7.38 -28.62 46.36
C ALA A 80 7.36 -27.11 46.12
N ALA A 81 6.78 -26.69 45.00
CA ALA A 81 6.17 -25.37 44.83
C ALA A 81 4.70 -25.59 44.48
N GLY A 82 3.80 -25.04 45.29
CA GLY A 82 2.36 -25.29 45.21
C GLY A 82 1.78 -24.94 43.85
N ALA A 83 1.51 -25.96 43.04
CA ALA A 83 0.64 -25.85 41.89
C ALA A 83 -0.82 -25.93 42.38
N SER A 84 -1.53 -24.80 42.33
CA SER A 84 -2.98 -24.82 42.46
C SER A 84 -3.53 -25.73 41.36
N SER A 85 -4.18 -26.83 41.75
CA SER A 85 -4.97 -27.69 40.88
C SER A 85 -6.22 -26.94 40.42
N GLY A 86 -6.04 -25.96 39.54
CA GLY A 86 -7.13 -25.31 38.84
C GLY A 86 -7.59 -26.22 37.71
N THR A 87 -8.90 -26.46 37.63
CA THR A 87 -9.53 -27.07 36.46
C THR A 87 -9.09 -26.30 35.21
N PRO A 88 -8.69 -26.98 34.11
CA PRO A 88 -8.34 -26.32 32.86
C PRO A 88 -9.42 -25.32 32.46
N GLN A 89 -9.05 -24.04 32.30
CA GLN A 89 -10.01 -23.05 31.80
C GLN A 89 -10.22 -23.29 30.30
N PRO A 90 -11.47 -23.46 29.84
CA PRO A 90 -11.77 -23.62 28.43
C PRO A 90 -11.24 -22.43 27.63
N VAL A 91 -10.55 -22.70 26.51
CA VAL A 91 -10.00 -21.65 25.66
C VAL A 91 -11.14 -20.93 24.94
N LYS A 92 -11.34 -19.64 25.27
CA LYS A 92 -12.21 -18.73 24.51
C LYS A 92 -11.43 -17.56 23.92
N LEU A 93 -11.74 -17.19 22.69
CA LEU A 93 -11.03 -16.15 21.96
C LEU A 93 -11.90 -14.91 21.85
N LEU A 94 -11.34 -13.74 22.18
CA LEU A 94 -11.98 -12.46 21.91
C LEU A 94 -11.60 -12.03 20.50
N LEU A 95 -12.60 -11.87 19.64
CA LEU A 95 -12.44 -11.52 18.24
C LEU A 95 -12.97 -10.10 17.99
N ALA A 96 -12.18 -9.29 17.29
CA ALA A 96 -12.56 -7.93 16.90
C ALA A 96 -12.55 -7.81 15.38
N SER A 97 -13.71 -7.47 14.78
CA SER A 97 -13.91 -7.35 13.34
C SER A 97 -14.27 -5.93 12.91
N HIS A 98 -14.63 -5.74 11.64
CA HIS A 98 -15.13 -4.46 11.15
C HIS A 98 -16.47 -4.04 11.73
N ASN A 99 -17.26 -4.94 12.31
CA ASN A 99 -18.55 -4.59 12.88
C ASN A 99 -18.82 -5.23 14.24
N ARG A 100 -17.99 -6.15 14.74
CA ARG A 100 -18.28 -6.89 15.98
C ARG A 100 -17.09 -7.01 16.92
N LEU A 101 -17.40 -7.06 18.21
CA LEU A 101 -16.56 -7.58 19.27
C LEU A 101 -17.29 -8.76 19.92
N PHE A 102 -16.67 -9.94 19.95
CA PHE A 102 -17.37 -11.14 20.41
C PHE A 102 -16.43 -12.24 20.91
N TRP A 103 -16.92 -13.07 21.81
CA TRP A 103 -16.26 -14.30 22.21
C TRP A 103 -16.52 -15.41 21.20
N TYR A 104 -15.51 -16.22 20.94
CA TYR A 104 -15.58 -17.48 20.22
C TYR A 104 -15.09 -18.61 21.13
N PHE A 105 -15.91 -19.61 21.35
CA PHE A 105 -15.61 -20.75 22.22
C PHE A 105 -15.02 -21.89 21.38
N VAL A 106 -13.74 -22.22 21.61
CA VAL A 106 -12.98 -23.11 20.71
C VAL A 106 -13.54 -24.54 20.67
N GLU A 107 -14.05 -25.03 21.80
CA GLU A 107 -14.50 -26.42 21.95
C GLU A 107 -15.77 -26.72 21.14
N ASN A 108 -16.75 -25.82 21.17
CA ASN A 108 -18.07 -26.02 20.57
C ASN A 108 -18.36 -25.07 19.39
N SER A 109 -17.43 -24.18 19.05
CA SER A 109 -17.55 -23.18 17.98
C SER A 109 -18.72 -22.21 18.14
N THR A 110 -19.21 -22.00 19.36
CA THR A 110 -20.27 -21.00 19.61
C THR A 110 -19.68 -19.59 19.70
N VAL A 111 -20.53 -18.60 19.45
CA VAL A 111 -20.18 -17.18 19.55
C VAL A 111 -21.08 -16.46 20.55
N GLN A 112 -20.51 -15.47 21.23
CA GLN A 112 -21.24 -14.55 22.09
C GLN A 112 -20.83 -13.12 21.75
N VAL A 113 -21.75 -12.38 21.11
CA VAL A 113 -21.51 -10.99 20.72
C VAL A 113 -21.57 -10.09 21.94
N LEU A 114 -20.49 -9.32 22.17
CA LEU A 114 -20.42 -8.30 23.20
C LEU A 114 -20.87 -6.94 22.66
N HIS A 115 -20.50 -6.64 21.42
CA HIS A 115 -20.85 -5.39 20.77
C HIS A 115 -20.95 -5.55 19.25
N GLU A 116 -21.88 -4.84 18.62
CA GLU A 116 -22.03 -4.76 17.17
C GLU A 116 -22.29 -3.31 16.70
N GLY A 117 -21.61 -2.89 15.64
CA GLY A 117 -21.74 -1.57 15.03
C GLY A 117 -20.75 -0.53 15.54
N GLN A 118 -21.09 0.75 15.37
CA GLN A 118 -20.27 1.94 15.74
C GLN A 118 -18.89 2.08 15.06
N GLY A 119 -18.53 1.17 14.16
CA GLY A 119 -17.30 1.26 13.40
C GLY A 119 -16.48 -0.02 13.49
N VAL A 120 -15.20 0.13 13.21
CA VAL A 120 -14.24 -0.95 13.12
C VAL A 120 -13.63 -1.22 14.49
N HIS A 121 -13.73 -2.47 14.96
CA HIS A 121 -13.09 -2.93 16.18
C HIS A 121 -11.64 -3.35 15.93
N TYR A 122 -10.73 -2.85 16.76
CA TYR A 122 -9.29 -3.12 16.72
C TYR A 122 -8.77 -3.53 18.11
N GLY A 123 -7.54 -3.15 18.49
CA GLY A 123 -6.80 -3.59 19.66
C GLY A 123 -7.67 -3.84 20.90
N VAL A 124 -7.36 -4.93 21.60
CA VAL A 124 -8.08 -5.37 22.79
C VAL A 124 -7.11 -5.73 23.91
N PHE A 125 -7.50 -5.48 25.16
CA PHE A 125 -6.74 -5.88 26.34
C PHE A 125 -7.67 -6.01 27.56
N PRO A 126 -7.30 -6.78 28.59
CA PRO A 126 -8.16 -6.95 29.76
C PRO A 126 -8.19 -5.70 30.64
N GLY A 127 -9.36 -5.43 31.22
CA GLY A 127 -9.58 -4.42 32.23
C GLY A 127 -9.51 -5.00 33.64
N GLU A 128 -10.64 -4.89 34.35
CA GLU A 128 -10.83 -5.36 35.72
C GLU A 128 -11.00 -6.88 35.79
N HIS A 129 -10.58 -7.45 36.92
CA HIS A 129 -10.85 -8.83 37.30
C HIS A 129 -11.59 -8.85 38.64
N THR A 130 -12.39 -9.90 38.87
CA THR A 130 -12.97 -10.16 40.18
C THR A 130 -11.87 -10.57 41.18
N PRO A 131 -12.12 -10.54 42.49
CA PRO A 131 -11.17 -11.03 43.50
C PRO A 131 -10.72 -12.49 43.25
N GLY A 132 -11.56 -13.31 42.62
CA GLY A 132 -11.24 -14.69 42.23
C GLY A 132 -10.47 -14.81 40.90
N GLY A 133 -9.93 -13.71 40.35
CA GLY A 133 -9.13 -13.72 39.13
C GLY A 133 -9.93 -13.88 37.83
N ARG A 134 -11.27 -13.83 37.88
CA ARG A 134 -12.12 -13.91 36.68
C ARG A 134 -12.14 -12.57 35.97
N LEU A 135 -11.93 -12.56 34.65
CA LEU A 135 -12.03 -11.34 33.83
C LEU A 135 -13.44 -10.73 33.94
N LYS A 136 -13.51 -9.47 34.34
CA LYS A 136 -14.77 -8.71 34.51
C LYS A 136 -15.01 -7.75 33.35
N THR A 137 -13.98 -7.08 32.84
CA THR A 137 -14.12 -6.15 31.72
C THR A 137 -13.01 -6.30 30.69
N VAL A 138 -13.30 -5.91 29.44
CA VAL A 138 -12.33 -5.83 28.34
C VAL A 138 -12.34 -4.43 27.77
N TRP A 139 -11.18 -3.94 27.37
CA TRP A 139 -11.05 -2.72 26.59
C TRP A 139 -10.91 -3.06 25.12
N ASN A 140 -11.53 -2.24 24.27
CA ASN A 140 -11.46 -2.37 22.82
C ASN A 140 -11.34 -0.99 22.17
N VAL A 141 -10.53 -0.92 21.11
CA VAL A 141 -10.48 0.24 20.22
C VAL A 141 -11.65 0.18 19.24
N ILE A 142 -12.47 1.23 19.20
CA ILE A 142 -13.49 1.46 18.17
C ILE A 142 -13.11 2.70 17.37
N ARG A 143 -13.03 2.54 16.06
CA ARG A 143 -12.71 3.62 15.13
C ARG A 143 -13.73 3.74 14.00
N PRO A 144 -13.87 4.90 13.36
CA PRO A 144 -14.77 5.06 12.21
C PRO A 144 -14.38 4.19 11.01
N HIS A 145 -15.33 3.93 10.11
CA HIS A 145 -15.03 3.27 8.84
C HIS A 145 -14.15 4.17 7.96
N ASN A 146 -13.17 3.57 7.29
CA ASN A 146 -12.19 4.31 6.48
C ASN A 146 -12.75 4.95 5.21
N TRP A 147 -13.92 4.50 4.73
CA TRP A 147 -14.45 4.88 3.41
C TRP A 147 -15.80 5.60 3.47
N HIS A 148 -16.54 5.51 4.58
CA HIS A 148 -17.75 6.30 4.87
C HIS A 148 -17.79 6.84 6.32
N PRO A 149 -16.70 7.45 6.83
CA PRO A 149 -16.66 7.84 8.23
C PRO A 149 -17.83 8.77 8.60
N LYS A 150 -18.65 8.35 9.57
CA LYS A 150 -19.70 9.20 10.17
C LYS A 150 -19.14 10.18 11.20
N THR A 151 -17.93 9.91 11.67
CA THR A 151 -17.16 10.72 12.62
C THR A 151 -15.68 10.48 12.37
N SER A 152 -14.80 11.34 12.90
CA SER A 152 -13.35 11.16 12.92
C SER A 152 -12.82 10.72 14.28
N GLU A 153 -13.71 10.51 15.25
CA GLU A 153 -13.34 10.20 16.63
C GLU A 153 -13.10 8.70 16.83
N GLU A 154 -11.97 8.38 17.44
CA GLU A 154 -11.62 7.02 17.88
C GLU A 154 -11.73 6.92 19.39
N HIS A 155 -12.10 5.74 19.89
CA HIS A 155 -12.39 5.52 21.29
C HIS A 155 -11.74 4.23 21.79
N LEU A 156 -11.24 4.27 23.02
CA LEU A 156 -11.15 3.09 23.87
C LEU A 156 -12.47 2.95 24.60
N VAL A 157 -13.11 1.79 24.46
CA VAL A 157 -14.38 1.48 25.09
C VAL A 157 -14.18 0.25 25.98
N GLN A 158 -14.59 0.37 27.23
CA GLN A 158 -14.58 -0.72 28.19
C GLN A 158 -15.94 -1.39 28.17
N PHE A 159 -15.95 -2.68 27.93
CA PHE A 159 -17.15 -3.52 27.98
C PHE A 159 -17.08 -4.47 29.16
N ASP A 160 -18.21 -4.72 29.79
CA ASP A 160 -18.39 -5.88 30.65
C ASP A 160 -18.15 -7.16 29.84
N ALA A 161 -17.28 -8.02 30.36
CA ALA A 161 -16.76 -9.16 29.61
C ALA A 161 -17.79 -10.28 29.43
N ASP A 162 -18.87 -10.29 30.22
CA ASP A 162 -19.91 -11.30 30.15
C ASP A 162 -21.17 -10.78 29.44
N THR A 163 -21.54 -9.51 29.63
CA THR A 163 -22.79 -8.94 29.10
C THR A 163 -22.59 -8.08 27.87
N GLY A 164 -21.36 -7.58 27.65
CA GLY A 164 -21.08 -6.60 26.60
C GLY A 164 -21.57 -5.19 26.90
N ALA A 165 -22.09 -4.93 28.10
CA ALA A 165 -22.52 -3.60 28.50
C ALA A 165 -21.33 -2.62 28.50
N GLU A 166 -21.50 -1.44 27.90
CA GLU A 166 -20.48 -0.38 27.96
C GLU A 166 -20.36 0.14 29.40
N VAL A 167 -19.16 0.01 29.97
CA VAL A 167 -18.82 0.44 31.33
C VAL A 167 -18.21 1.84 31.30
N SER A 168 -17.33 2.10 30.34
CA SER A 168 -16.69 3.41 30.19
C SER A 168 -16.17 3.62 28.77
N ARG A 169 -15.93 4.89 28.42
CA ARG A 169 -15.44 5.29 27.11
C ARG A 169 -14.47 6.45 27.24
N VAL A 170 -13.34 6.34 26.58
CA VAL A 170 -12.30 7.36 26.54
C VAL A 170 -11.95 7.66 25.10
N ARG A 171 -12.02 8.94 24.74
CA ARG A 171 -11.61 9.40 23.41
C ARG A 171 -10.10 9.24 23.26
N LEU A 172 -9.67 8.62 22.17
CA LEU A 172 -8.28 8.53 21.78
C LEU A 172 -7.87 9.76 20.97
N GLU A 173 -6.70 10.29 21.26
CA GLU A 173 -6.05 11.32 20.44
C GLU A 173 -5.25 10.68 19.29
N SER A 174 -5.91 9.86 18.49
CA SER A 174 -5.32 9.15 17.35
C SER A 174 -6.14 9.44 16.09
N ARG A 175 -5.52 9.28 14.92
CA ARG A 175 -6.22 9.46 13.63
C ARG A 175 -6.24 8.20 12.75
N PHE A 176 -5.71 7.09 13.25
CA PHE A 176 -5.84 5.78 12.61
C PHE A 176 -5.32 4.68 13.54
N THR A 177 -6.02 4.37 14.62
CA THR A 177 -5.52 3.36 15.57
C THR A 177 -5.57 1.96 14.97
N HIS A 178 -4.41 1.29 14.92
CA HIS A 178 -4.31 -0.10 14.46
C HIS A 178 -4.25 -1.10 15.61
N ASP A 179 -3.74 -0.70 16.77
CA ASP A 179 -3.55 -1.59 17.90
C ASP A 179 -3.51 -0.79 19.21
N ALA A 180 -3.89 -1.47 20.30
CA ALA A 180 -3.76 -0.97 21.65
C ALA A 180 -3.54 -2.17 22.57
N VAL A 181 -2.44 -2.13 23.34
CA VAL A 181 -2.02 -3.22 24.20
C VAL A 181 -1.67 -2.70 25.59
N ARG A 182 -1.92 -3.50 26.62
CA ARG A 182 -1.61 -3.15 28.00
C ARG A 182 -0.34 -3.85 28.47
N ARG A 183 0.45 -3.15 29.28
CA ARG A 183 1.50 -3.72 30.11
C ARG A 183 1.46 -3.08 31.49
N GLY A 184 1.08 -3.84 32.52
CA GLY A 184 1.01 -3.35 33.90
C GLY A 184 0.06 -2.15 34.04
N ASP A 185 0.61 -1.00 34.44
CA ASP A 185 -0.08 0.28 34.62
C ASP A 185 -0.07 1.17 33.36
N LYS A 186 0.37 0.63 32.21
CA LYS A 186 0.47 1.36 30.95
C LYS A 186 -0.34 0.73 29.83
N VAL A 187 -0.87 1.57 28.96
CA VAL A 187 -1.47 1.17 27.68
C VAL A 187 -0.72 1.85 26.55
N TYR A 188 -0.30 1.06 25.56
CA TYR A 188 0.39 1.53 24.36
C TYR A 188 -0.57 1.49 23.19
N VAL A 189 -0.68 2.61 22.46
CA VAL A 189 -1.59 2.74 21.30
C VAL A 189 -0.77 3.03 20.05
N ALA A 190 -1.01 2.25 18.99
CA ALA A 190 -0.43 2.44 17.67
C ALA A 190 -1.22 3.49 16.88
N ASN A 191 -0.83 4.77 17.00
CA ASN A 191 -1.39 5.85 16.19
C ASN A 191 -0.69 5.90 14.84
N THR A 192 -1.32 5.26 13.87
CA THR A 192 -0.66 4.86 12.64
C THR A 192 -0.48 5.99 11.64
N GLU A 193 -1.49 6.85 11.49
CA GLU A 193 -1.39 8.02 10.62
C GLU A 193 -0.38 9.03 11.20
N GLY A 194 -0.28 9.12 12.53
CA GLY A 194 0.70 9.95 13.20
C GLY A 194 2.13 9.39 13.20
N GLY A 195 2.32 8.10 12.88
CA GLY A 195 3.61 7.40 13.07
C GLY A 195 4.04 7.36 14.54
N GLU A 196 3.06 7.35 15.44
CA GLU A 196 3.25 7.52 16.88
C GLU A 196 2.94 6.23 17.64
N VAL A 197 3.71 5.99 18.69
CA VAL A 197 3.29 5.13 19.81
C VAL A 197 2.87 6.05 20.95
N GLN A 198 1.62 5.95 21.39
CA GLN A 198 1.12 6.73 22.53
C GLN A 198 1.16 5.87 23.78
N GLU A 199 1.52 6.47 24.91
CA GLU A 199 1.53 5.83 26.23
C GLU A 199 0.44 6.48 27.09
N LEU A 200 -0.47 5.67 27.63
CA LEU A 200 -1.58 6.07 28.48
C LEU A 200 -1.45 5.35 29.83
N SER A 201 -1.94 5.96 30.91
CA SER A 201 -2.00 5.33 32.23
C SER A 201 -3.22 4.44 32.38
N PHE A 202 -3.05 3.23 32.91
CA PHE A 202 -4.14 2.34 33.29
C PHE A 202 -4.48 2.51 34.79
N PRO A 203 -5.77 2.48 35.21
CA PRO A 203 -6.97 2.31 34.40
C PRO A 203 -7.53 3.63 33.82
N THR A 204 -6.98 4.78 34.20
CA THR A 204 -7.54 6.11 33.88
C THR A 204 -7.59 6.46 32.38
N MET A 205 -6.81 5.77 31.56
CA MET A 205 -6.52 6.06 30.15
C MET A 205 -6.04 7.49 29.88
N LYS A 206 -5.47 8.16 30.87
CA LYS A 206 -4.89 9.50 30.67
C LYS A 206 -3.62 9.36 29.83
N LYS A 207 -3.56 10.09 28.71
CA LYS A 207 -2.37 10.14 27.88
C LYS A 207 -1.19 10.70 28.68
N LEU A 208 -0.13 9.93 28.79
CA LEU A 208 1.12 10.30 29.45
C LEU A 208 2.07 10.99 28.47
N ARG A 209 2.25 10.40 27.28
CA ARG A 209 3.11 10.94 26.22
C ARG A 209 2.76 10.36 24.84
N SER A 210 3.18 11.06 23.79
CA SER A 210 3.18 10.56 22.40
C SER A 210 4.62 10.50 21.90
N MET A 211 5.02 9.36 21.33
CA MET A 211 6.38 9.12 20.86
C MET A 211 6.36 9.01 19.33
N ARG A 212 6.87 10.04 18.65
CA ARG A 212 6.96 10.13 17.18
C ARG A 212 8.20 9.40 16.67
N LEU A 213 8.11 8.07 16.67
CA LEU A 213 9.24 7.19 16.37
C LEU A 213 9.32 6.83 14.90
N PHE A 214 8.20 6.96 14.18
CA PHE A 214 8.06 6.46 12.82
C PHE A 214 7.42 7.51 11.92
N THR A 215 7.69 7.39 10.62
CA THR A 215 7.01 8.20 9.60
C THR A 215 5.67 7.55 9.21
N LEU A 216 4.79 8.30 8.54
CA LEU A 216 3.57 7.75 7.94
C LEU A 216 3.81 6.55 7.01
N ARG A 217 5.00 6.48 6.37
CA ARG A 217 5.38 5.33 5.53
C ARG A 217 5.74 4.10 6.36
N GLN A 218 6.34 4.32 7.52
CA GLN A 218 6.63 3.32 8.54
C GLN A 218 5.36 3.07 9.35
N HIS A 219 4.38 2.48 8.68
CA HIS A 219 3.01 2.33 9.15
C HIS A 219 2.96 1.39 10.37
N VAL A 220 2.98 1.99 11.56
CA VAL A 220 2.89 1.31 12.86
C VAL A 220 1.61 0.47 12.90
N ASN A 221 1.74 -0.84 13.15
CA ASN A 221 0.61 -1.76 13.03
C ASN A 221 0.36 -2.58 14.28
N THR A 222 1.37 -3.26 14.82
CA THR A 222 1.24 -4.17 15.96
C THR A 222 2.26 -3.80 17.02
N LEU A 223 1.89 -3.88 18.30
CA LEU A 223 2.75 -3.57 19.44
C LEU A 223 2.96 -4.79 20.35
N ALA A 224 4.20 -5.00 20.78
CA ALA A 224 4.56 -6.03 21.77
C ALA A 224 5.51 -5.45 22.83
N PRO A 225 4.97 -4.92 23.95
CA PRO A 225 5.77 -4.36 25.03
C PRO A 225 6.49 -5.44 25.84
N LEU A 226 7.72 -5.14 26.25
CA LEU A 226 8.61 -6.01 27.02
C LEU A 226 8.74 -5.55 28.48
N GLU A 227 9.35 -6.40 29.32
CA GLU A 227 9.59 -6.14 30.75
C GLU A 227 10.63 -5.06 31.02
N ASP A 228 11.61 -4.93 30.13
CA ASP A 228 12.68 -3.93 30.21
C ASP A 228 12.20 -2.51 29.83
N GLY A 229 10.90 -2.33 29.56
CA GLY A 229 10.33 -1.08 29.11
C GLY A 229 10.54 -0.79 27.62
N ALA A 230 11.12 -1.72 26.86
CA ALA A 230 11.15 -1.63 25.40
C ALA A 230 9.81 -2.10 24.81
N VAL A 231 9.58 -1.74 23.54
CA VAL A 231 8.45 -2.22 22.76
C VAL A 231 8.93 -2.67 21.39
N TRP A 232 8.49 -3.84 20.96
CA TRP A 232 8.58 -4.20 19.55
C TRP A 232 7.40 -3.65 18.78
N VAL A 233 7.69 -3.09 17.61
CA VAL A 233 6.72 -2.46 16.74
C VAL A 233 6.81 -3.10 15.36
N VAL A 234 5.72 -3.71 14.89
CA VAL A 234 5.63 -4.16 13.50
C VAL A 234 5.23 -2.98 12.62
N LEU A 235 6.06 -2.70 11.63
CA LEU A 235 5.85 -1.72 10.58
C LEU A 235 5.42 -2.47 9.33
N HIS A 236 4.13 -2.50 9.01
CA HIS A 236 3.65 -3.30 7.86
C HIS A 236 3.92 -2.64 6.50
N ASN A 237 4.28 -1.34 6.50
CA ASN A 237 4.73 -0.52 5.35
C ASN A 237 3.88 -0.58 4.05
N LEU A 238 2.66 -1.11 4.12
CA LEU A 238 1.83 -1.44 2.95
C LEU A 238 2.58 -2.31 1.91
N GLY A 239 3.51 -3.15 2.37
CA GLY A 239 4.41 -3.96 1.56
C GLY A 239 5.34 -4.79 2.44
N GLN A 240 6.63 -4.84 2.13
CA GLN A 240 7.60 -5.54 2.96
C GLN A 240 7.65 -4.93 4.37
N SER A 241 7.50 -5.78 5.37
CA SER A 241 7.34 -5.38 6.76
C SER A 241 8.66 -5.51 7.53
N ASP A 242 8.84 -4.63 8.51
CA ASP A 242 9.95 -4.69 9.46
C ASP A 242 9.38 -4.81 10.88
N ALA A 243 10.16 -5.38 11.80
CA ALA A 243 9.90 -5.28 13.24
C ALA A 243 11.02 -4.44 13.89
N VAL A 244 10.66 -3.45 14.70
CA VAL A 244 11.61 -2.52 15.31
C VAL A 244 11.48 -2.58 16.82
N LYS A 245 12.58 -2.86 17.53
CA LYS A 245 12.65 -2.74 18.99
C LYS A 245 12.98 -1.30 19.33
N VAL A 246 12.14 -0.67 20.15
CA VAL A 246 12.36 0.68 20.66
C VAL A 246 12.50 0.61 22.16
N ASP A 247 13.62 1.11 22.69
CA ASP A 247 13.82 1.33 24.11
C ASP A 247 13.10 2.63 24.51
N LEU A 248 11.99 2.51 25.25
CA LEU A 248 11.18 3.65 25.69
C LEU A 248 11.71 4.31 26.97
N THR A 249 12.72 3.71 27.59
CA THR A 249 13.35 4.16 28.83
C THR A 249 14.60 5.01 28.58
N ALA A 250 15.18 4.87 27.39
CA ALA A 250 16.31 5.67 26.93
C ALA A 250 16.07 7.18 27.10
N ARG A 251 17.15 7.88 27.47
CA ARG A 251 17.17 9.33 27.71
C ARG A 251 18.18 9.99 26.76
N PRO A 252 17.91 11.24 26.29
CA PRO A 252 16.77 12.09 26.63
C PRO A 252 15.44 11.66 25.97
N GLU A 253 15.50 10.84 24.93
CA GLU A 253 14.34 10.38 24.15
C GLU A 253 14.42 8.87 23.86
N PRO A 254 13.28 8.21 23.58
CA PRO A 254 13.28 6.82 23.17
C PRO A 254 14.14 6.58 21.92
N ARG A 255 14.81 5.43 21.85
CA ARG A 255 15.72 5.10 20.74
C ARG A 255 15.41 3.74 20.15
N VAL A 256 15.69 3.59 18.85
CA VAL A 256 15.69 2.28 18.20
C VAL A 256 16.86 1.47 18.75
N ALA A 257 16.55 0.31 19.35
CA ALA A 257 17.54 -0.62 19.89
C ALA A 257 17.89 -1.71 18.87
N ALA A 258 16.91 -2.18 18.08
CA ALA A 258 17.14 -3.20 17.06
C ALA A 258 16.12 -3.11 15.93
N THR A 259 16.44 -3.65 14.76
CA THR A 259 15.50 -3.78 13.64
C THR A 259 15.67 -5.13 12.94
N LEU A 260 14.58 -5.88 12.86
CA LEU A 260 14.46 -7.07 12.04
C LEU A 260 13.84 -6.65 10.70
N LYS A 261 14.60 -6.81 9.62
CA LYS A 261 14.14 -6.45 8.28
C LYS A 261 13.38 -7.61 7.65
N SER A 262 12.40 -7.28 6.80
CA SER A 262 11.75 -8.29 5.93
C SER A 262 11.01 -9.40 6.68
N VAL A 263 10.30 -9.07 7.77
CA VAL A 263 9.56 -10.03 8.61
C VAL A 263 8.24 -10.55 7.98
N GLY A 264 8.15 -10.49 6.65
CA GLY A 264 6.96 -10.82 5.85
C GLY A 264 6.42 -9.64 5.05
N THR A 265 5.26 -9.86 4.42
CA THR A 265 4.57 -8.88 3.55
C THR A 265 3.23 -8.48 4.16
N LYS A 266 3.07 -7.18 4.41
CA LYS A 266 1.99 -6.56 5.18
C LYS A 266 1.73 -7.30 6.49
N SER A 267 2.81 -7.62 7.20
CA SER A 267 2.76 -8.48 8.37
C SER A 267 1.87 -7.91 9.47
N HIS A 268 1.19 -8.81 10.17
CA HIS A 268 0.34 -8.51 11.33
C HIS A 268 0.67 -9.48 12.45
N GLY A 269 0.44 -9.06 13.70
CA GLY A 269 0.71 -9.90 14.85
C GLY A 269 2.21 -10.02 15.14
N LEU A 270 2.55 -10.10 16.41
CA LEU A 270 3.90 -10.34 16.89
C LEU A 270 3.80 -10.94 18.27
N VAL A 271 3.80 -12.28 18.34
CA VAL A 271 3.60 -13.02 19.59
C VAL A 271 4.89 -13.69 20.00
N ALA A 272 5.42 -13.32 21.16
CA ALA A 272 6.56 -14.02 21.75
C ALA A 272 6.16 -15.46 22.10
N TRP A 273 6.89 -16.42 21.54
CA TRP A 273 6.68 -17.85 21.72
C TRP A 273 8.04 -18.54 21.81
N ARG A 274 8.33 -19.12 22.99
CA ARG A 274 9.65 -19.67 23.33
C ARG A 274 10.74 -18.60 23.12
N SER A 275 11.82 -18.90 22.41
CA SER A 275 12.90 -17.96 22.07
C SER A 275 12.65 -17.19 20.77
N GLN A 276 11.47 -17.31 20.17
CA GLN A 276 11.14 -16.73 18.85
C GLN A 276 9.94 -15.79 18.94
N PHE A 277 9.72 -15.04 17.87
CA PHE A 277 8.44 -14.38 17.62
C PHE A 277 7.67 -15.11 16.53
N VAL A 278 6.36 -15.29 16.73
CA VAL A 278 5.42 -15.75 15.70
C VAL A 278 4.72 -14.54 15.10
N LEU A 279 4.65 -14.48 13.78
CA LEU A 279 4.01 -13.40 13.01
C LEU A 279 3.19 -13.96 11.85
N LEU A 280 2.31 -13.13 11.32
CA LEU A 280 1.60 -13.40 10.08
C LEU A 280 2.34 -12.74 8.91
N ASP A 281 2.79 -13.54 7.94
CA ASP A 281 3.13 -13.08 6.59
C ASP A 281 1.81 -12.89 5.80
N SER A 282 1.07 -11.86 6.21
CA SER A 282 -0.36 -11.74 5.96
C SER A 282 -0.75 -11.78 4.49
N GLU A 283 -0.09 -11.00 3.62
CA GLU A 283 -0.42 -10.96 2.19
C GLU A 283 -0.18 -12.30 1.51
N ASN A 284 0.88 -12.98 1.92
CA ASN A 284 1.22 -14.30 1.40
C ASN A 284 0.41 -15.41 2.04
N SER A 285 -0.43 -15.15 3.04
CA SER A 285 -1.23 -16.15 3.76
C SER A 285 -0.41 -17.15 4.59
N GLY A 286 0.73 -16.71 5.12
CA GLY A 286 1.67 -17.54 5.86
C GLY A 286 1.76 -17.22 7.36
N LEU A 287 2.02 -18.24 8.16
CA LEU A 287 2.42 -18.13 9.56
C LEU A 287 3.93 -18.40 9.64
N VAL A 288 4.67 -17.50 10.29
CA VAL A 288 6.14 -17.55 10.34
C VAL A 288 6.63 -17.40 11.77
N ALA A 289 7.76 -18.03 12.08
CA ALA A 289 8.56 -17.75 13.26
C ALA A 289 9.81 -16.97 12.84
N ILE A 290 10.25 -16.03 13.66
CA ILE A 290 11.53 -15.33 13.50
C ILE A 290 12.32 -15.42 14.79
N ASP A 291 13.60 -15.77 14.65
CA ASP A 291 14.56 -15.64 15.75
C ASP A 291 14.99 -14.17 15.84
N PRO A 292 14.73 -13.48 16.97
CA PRO A 292 15.10 -12.08 17.13
C PRO A 292 16.60 -11.82 17.21
N ALA A 293 17.42 -12.84 17.50
CA ALA A 293 18.88 -12.69 17.55
C ALA A 293 19.52 -12.78 16.16
N SER A 294 19.13 -13.78 15.37
CA SER A 294 19.69 -14.01 14.03
C SER A 294 18.92 -13.34 12.89
N GLY A 295 17.65 -12.99 13.12
CA GLY A 295 16.72 -12.53 12.10
C GLY A 295 16.25 -13.65 11.15
N VAL A 296 16.60 -14.91 11.41
CA VAL A 296 16.22 -16.05 10.57
C VAL A 296 14.72 -16.30 10.68
N LEU A 297 14.06 -16.33 9.52
CA LEU A 297 12.63 -16.55 9.38
C LEU A 297 12.36 -17.99 8.94
N THR A 298 11.50 -18.68 9.70
CA THR A 298 11.02 -20.04 9.41
C THR A 298 9.53 -20.02 9.13
N ARG A 299 9.10 -20.62 8.02
CA ARG A 299 7.67 -20.76 7.69
C ARG A 299 7.10 -21.94 8.47
N LEU A 300 6.13 -21.66 9.34
CA LEU A 300 5.46 -22.68 10.16
C LEU A 300 4.25 -23.26 9.43
N TRP A 301 3.50 -22.42 8.73
CA TRP A 301 2.31 -22.83 7.99
C TRP A 301 2.01 -21.87 6.84
N GLN A 302 1.29 -22.35 5.83
CA GLN A 302 0.92 -21.57 4.66
C GLN A 302 -0.39 -22.09 4.07
N ALA A 303 -1.34 -21.18 3.81
CA ALA A 303 -2.54 -21.54 3.04
C ALA A 303 -2.14 -21.94 1.60
N PRO A 304 -2.80 -22.92 0.98
CA PRO A 304 -2.51 -23.33 -0.39
C PRO A 304 -2.58 -22.13 -1.36
N ALA A 305 -1.56 -21.97 -2.21
CA ALA A 305 -1.52 -20.86 -3.17
C ALA A 305 -2.64 -20.94 -4.23
N SER A 306 -3.16 -22.15 -4.46
CA SER A 306 -4.29 -22.41 -5.36
C SER A 306 -5.66 -22.07 -4.77
N GLU A 307 -5.73 -21.71 -3.48
CA GLU A 307 -7.00 -21.43 -2.82
C GLU A 307 -7.63 -20.13 -3.36
N ALA A 308 -8.84 -20.24 -3.92
CA ALA A 308 -9.64 -19.15 -4.43
C ALA A 308 -10.92 -18.97 -3.58
N PRO A 309 -11.34 -17.73 -3.29
CA PRO A 309 -10.66 -16.48 -3.59
C PRO A 309 -9.40 -16.29 -2.73
N PRO A 310 -8.44 -15.45 -3.17
CA PRO A 310 -7.18 -15.28 -2.48
C PRO A 310 -7.39 -14.81 -1.03
N LYS A 311 -6.61 -15.38 -0.09
CA LYS A 311 -6.74 -15.12 1.36
C LYS A 311 -5.68 -14.18 1.92
N PHE A 312 -5.87 -13.61 3.10
CA PHE A 312 -4.82 -12.96 3.87
C PHE A 312 -5.08 -13.10 5.37
N LEU A 313 -4.03 -13.03 6.17
CA LEU A 313 -4.13 -13.31 7.61
C LEU A 313 -4.17 -12.02 8.44
N LYS A 314 -5.00 -12.01 9.47
CA LYS A 314 -5.05 -10.93 10.48
C LYS A 314 -5.48 -11.45 11.83
N GLY A 315 -5.03 -10.76 12.87
CA GLY A 315 -5.24 -11.13 14.27
C GLY A 315 -4.49 -12.42 14.61
N LEU A 316 -3.69 -12.39 15.66
CA LEU A 316 -2.86 -13.52 16.06
C LEU A 316 -2.83 -13.57 17.58
N CYS A 317 -3.16 -14.74 18.13
CA CYS A 317 -2.81 -15.09 19.49
C CYS A 317 -2.21 -16.50 19.53
N VAL A 318 -1.48 -16.80 20.60
CA VAL A 318 -0.95 -18.14 20.85
C VAL A 318 -1.42 -18.57 22.23
N VAL A 319 -2.02 -19.75 22.31
CA VAL A 319 -2.37 -20.40 23.57
C VAL A 319 -1.73 -21.79 23.56
N ASP A 320 -0.97 -22.07 24.60
CA ASP A 320 -0.03 -23.18 24.73
C ASP A 320 0.97 -23.17 23.56
N ASP A 321 0.88 -24.15 22.66
CA ASP A 321 1.66 -24.21 21.41
C ASP A 321 0.75 -24.11 20.17
N VAL A 322 -0.44 -23.52 20.29
CA VAL A 322 -1.40 -23.36 19.19
C VAL A 322 -1.58 -21.89 18.85
N ALA A 323 -1.27 -21.55 17.60
CA ALA A 323 -1.58 -20.23 17.05
C ALA A 323 -3.00 -20.18 16.52
N TYR A 324 -3.75 -19.16 16.91
CA TYR A 324 -5.07 -18.84 16.40
C TYR A 324 -5.02 -17.53 15.62
N PHE A 325 -5.52 -17.54 14.39
CA PHE A 325 -5.51 -16.35 13.55
C PHE A 325 -6.66 -16.34 12.54
N GLY A 326 -7.05 -15.13 12.14
CA GLY A 326 -8.09 -14.92 11.14
C GLY A 326 -7.57 -15.13 9.73
N VAL A 327 -8.31 -15.87 8.91
CA VAL A 327 -8.11 -16.03 7.48
C VAL A 327 -9.23 -15.29 6.76
N ASN A 328 -8.89 -14.16 6.13
CA ASN A 328 -9.83 -13.27 5.46
C ASN A 328 -9.75 -13.43 3.95
N VAL A 329 -10.85 -13.15 3.24
CA VAL A 329 -10.88 -13.06 1.78
C VAL A 329 -10.54 -11.64 1.32
N TRP A 330 -9.71 -11.50 0.29
CA TRP A 330 -9.51 -10.18 -0.34
C TRP A 330 -10.80 -9.68 -0.99
N GLY A 331 -11.18 -8.46 -0.65
CA GLY A 331 -12.35 -7.79 -1.21
C GLY A 331 -12.19 -6.28 -1.30
N SER A 332 -13.17 -5.65 -1.94
CA SER A 332 -13.32 -4.19 -2.02
C SER A 332 -13.46 -3.58 -0.62
N ARG A 333 -13.44 -2.25 -0.51
CA ARG A 333 -13.58 -1.61 0.81
C ARG A 333 -14.97 -1.83 1.39
N GLU A 334 -15.98 -1.86 0.53
CA GLU A 334 -17.39 -2.11 0.82
C GLU A 334 -17.65 -3.55 1.26
N ALA A 335 -16.88 -4.50 0.72
CA ALA A 335 -16.98 -5.89 1.17
C ALA A 335 -16.48 -6.06 2.61
N ARG A 336 -15.54 -5.22 3.08
CA ARG A 336 -14.87 -5.40 4.39
C ARG A 336 -15.75 -5.09 5.59
N ASP A 337 -16.77 -4.27 5.42
CA ASP A 337 -17.79 -3.95 6.42
C ASP A 337 -19.16 -4.53 6.07
N SER A 338 -19.23 -5.41 5.06
CA SER A 338 -20.47 -6.12 4.74
C SER A 338 -20.88 -7.06 5.88
N PRO A 339 -22.14 -7.05 6.33
CA PRO A 339 -22.64 -7.98 7.33
C PRO A 339 -22.66 -9.44 6.84
N THR A 340 -22.54 -9.67 5.53
CA THR A 340 -22.46 -11.01 4.93
C THR A 340 -21.03 -11.51 4.72
N ASN A 341 -20.03 -10.70 5.07
CA ASN A 341 -18.62 -11.07 4.89
C ASN A 341 -18.07 -11.72 6.15
N ASP A 342 -18.13 -13.04 6.21
CA ASP A 342 -17.57 -13.81 7.31
C ASP A 342 -16.12 -14.25 7.02
N ALA A 343 -15.27 -14.13 8.04
CA ALA A 343 -13.91 -14.63 7.99
C ALA A 343 -13.85 -16.07 8.52
N GLU A 344 -12.72 -16.72 8.28
CA GLU A 344 -12.42 -18.00 8.91
C GLU A 344 -11.43 -17.78 10.05
N LEU A 345 -11.48 -18.67 11.04
CA LEU A 345 -10.49 -18.77 12.10
C LEU A 345 -9.72 -20.08 11.90
N ALA A 346 -8.39 -20.01 11.94
CA ALA A 346 -7.51 -21.17 11.83
C ALA A 346 -6.79 -21.41 13.16
N ALA A 347 -6.54 -22.68 13.46
CA ALA A 347 -5.67 -23.12 14.55
C ALA A 347 -4.53 -23.96 13.98
N VAL A 348 -3.29 -23.58 14.30
CA VAL A 348 -2.07 -24.26 13.83
C VAL A 348 -1.23 -24.65 15.04
N ASP A 349 -0.83 -25.90 15.09
CA ASP A 349 0.16 -26.40 16.05
C ASP A 349 1.54 -25.87 15.65
N LEU A 350 2.15 -25.06 16.52
CA LEU A 350 3.41 -24.37 16.23
C LEU A 350 4.62 -25.30 16.28
N ALA A 351 4.55 -26.41 17.00
CA ALA A 351 5.64 -27.37 17.10
C ALA A 351 5.78 -28.19 15.80
N THR A 352 4.66 -28.49 15.15
CA THR A 352 4.60 -29.35 13.96
C THR A 352 4.29 -28.60 12.67
N GLY A 353 3.81 -27.36 12.75
CA GLY A 353 3.30 -26.60 11.61
C GLY A 353 1.95 -27.11 11.08
N ARG A 354 1.32 -28.07 11.77
CA ARG A 354 0.11 -28.74 11.31
C ARG A 354 -1.11 -27.87 11.53
N LEU A 355 -1.92 -27.68 10.48
CA LEU A 355 -3.26 -27.12 10.60
C LEU A 355 -4.13 -28.09 11.40
N LEU A 356 -4.60 -27.65 12.57
CA LEU A 356 -5.51 -28.43 13.42
C LEU A 356 -6.93 -28.36 12.90
N TRP A 357 -7.38 -27.14 12.60
CA TRP A 357 -8.69 -26.88 12.00
C TRP A 357 -8.75 -25.47 11.42
N ARG A 358 -9.75 -25.26 10.56
CA ARG A 358 -10.16 -23.96 10.04
C ARG A 358 -11.67 -23.94 9.98
N ARG A 359 -12.30 -22.89 10.51
CA ARG A 359 -13.75 -22.80 10.71
C ARG A 359 -14.26 -21.42 10.30
N SER A 360 -15.42 -21.36 9.66
CA SER A 360 -16.11 -20.10 9.39
C SER A 360 -16.60 -19.47 10.69
N VAL A 361 -16.49 -18.16 10.81
CA VAL A 361 -16.91 -17.41 12.01
C VAL A 361 -17.75 -16.20 11.57
N PRO A 362 -18.91 -15.94 12.20
CA PRO A 362 -19.84 -14.89 11.80
C PRO A 362 -19.33 -13.48 12.19
N THR A 363 -18.22 -13.06 11.58
CA THR A 363 -17.53 -11.82 11.90
C THR A 363 -18.25 -10.58 11.41
N HIS A 364 -19.16 -10.72 10.44
CA HIS A 364 -19.89 -9.60 9.83
C HIS A 364 -18.91 -8.50 9.39
N GLY A 365 -17.91 -8.87 8.62
CA GLY A 365 -16.83 -8.00 8.17
C GLY A 365 -15.45 -8.59 8.50
N LEU A 366 -14.42 -7.90 8.03
CA LEU A 366 -13.04 -8.35 8.11
C LEU A 366 -12.56 -8.45 9.57
N LEU A 367 -12.00 -9.61 9.94
CA LEU A 367 -11.45 -9.92 11.26
C LEU A 367 -10.08 -9.26 11.47
N ASN A 368 -9.95 -8.40 12.47
CA ASN A 368 -8.76 -7.60 12.73
C ASN A 368 -7.87 -8.18 13.83
N ILE A 369 -8.46 -8.58 14.97
CA ILE A 369 -7.73 -9.02 16.17
C ILE A 369 -8.28 -10.36 16.65
N VAL A 370 -7.37 -11.21 17.12
CA VAL A 370 -7.65 -12.44 17.89
C VAL A 370 -6.88 -12.31 19.20
N ALA A 371 -7.53 -12.51 20.33
CA ALA A 371 -6.91 -12.41 21.66
C ALA A 371 -7.49 -13.45 22.63
N ALA A 372 -6.82 -13.68 23.76
CA ALA A 372 -7.29 -14.52 24.85
C ALA A 372 -7.17 -13.80 26.21
N PRO A 373 -7.82 -12.64 26.39
CA PRO A 373 -7.56 -11.76 27.53
C PRO A 373 -7.98 -12.34 28.88
N HIS A 374 -8.80 -13.41 28.87
CA HIS A 374 -9.17 -14.17 30.07
C HIS A 374 -8.01 -15.00 30.64
N LEU A 375 -7.01 -15.35 29.82
CA LEU A 375 -5.80 -16.05 30.27
C LEU A 375 -4.72 -15.06 30.74
N GLY A 376 -4.76 -13.82 30.28
CA GLY A 376 -3.86 -12.78 30.75
C GLY A 376 -3.74 -11.56 29.85
N GLU A 377 -3.12 -10.53 30.44
CA GLU A 377 -2.81 -9.23 29.84
C GLU A 377 -2.12 -9.32 28.48
N GLN A 378 -1.21 -10.28 28.34
CA GLN A 378 -0.24 -10.32 27.25
C GLN A 378 -0.74 -11.08 26.02
N SER A 379 -2.01 -11.50 26.02
CA SER A 379 -2.54 -12.51 25.09
C SER A 379 -2.50 -12.17 23.59
N THR A 380 -2.20 -10.93 23.22
CA THR A 380 -2.00 -10.50 21.81
C THR A 380 -0.53 -10.42 21.40
N TYR A 381 0.40 -10.51 22.35
CA TYR A 381 1.84 -10.33 22.10
C TYR A 381 2.75 -11.34 22.83
N ARG A 382 2.18 -12.24 23.63
CA ARG A 382 2.89 -13.39 24.23
C ARG A 382 1.98 -14.62 24.23
N ALA A 383 2.60 -15.78 24.04
CA ALA A 383 1.92 -17.06 24.21
C ALA A 383 1.39 -17.20 25.65
N MET A 384 0.13 -17.59 25.77
CA MET A 384 -0.56 -17.81 27.04
C MET A 384 -0.62 -19.31 27.35
N ALA A 385 -0.65 -19.70 28.62
CA ALA A 385 -0.96 -21.08 28.98
C ALA A 385 -2.47 -21.23 29.25
N SER A 386 -3.11 -22.25 28.70
CA SER A 386 -4.38 -22.74 29.24
C SER A 386 -4.08 -23.52 30.53
N ALA A 387 -4.92 -23.44 31.55
CA ALA A 387 -4.60 -24.07 32.84
C ALA A 387 -4.35 -25.59 32.65
N GLY A 388 -3.16 -26.07 33.03
CA GLY A 388 -2.71 -27.45 32.80
C GLY A 388 -1.68 -27.63 31.67
N GLY A 389 -1.46 -26.62 30.83
CA GLY A 389 -0.34 -26.57 29.88
C GLY A 389 0.97 -26.23 30.60
N VAL A 390 2.08 -26.84 30.19
CA VAL A 390 3.42 -26.44 30.64
C VAL A 390 3.55 -24.97 30.27
N ALA A 391 3.57 -24.08 31.27
CA ALA A 391 3.98 -22.70 31.05
C ALA A 391 5.30 -22.77 30.28
N ALA A 392 5.34 -22.22 29.05
CA ALA A 392 6.61 -21.93 28.41
C ALA A 392 7.44 -21.24 29.48
N PRO A 393 8.64 -21.76 29.80
CA PRO A 393 9.32 -21.42 31.03
C PRO A 393 9.32 -19.92 31.17
N SER A 394 9.02 -19.46 32.37
CA SER A 394 9.48 -18.19 32.90
C SER A 394 11.02 -18.21 32.93
N ALA A 395 11.66 -18.50 31.81
CA ALA A 395 12.93 -17.89 31.51
C ALA A 395 12.57 -16.42 31.40
N ALA A 396 13.07 -15.65 32.35
CA ALA A 396 13.26 -14.23 32.16
C ALA A 396 13.69 -14.01 30.69
N ILE A 397 13.35 -12.84 30.15
CA ILE A 397 14.09 -12.24 29.04
C ILE A 397 15.52 -11.93 29.57
N GLY A 398 16.21 -12.97 30.02
CA GLY A 398 17.60 -13.03 30.37
C GLY A 398 18.30 -13.19 29.04
N THR A 399 18.84 -12.06 28.61
CA THR A 399 19.84 -11.92 27.54
C THR A 399 19.37 -12.22 26.11
N ILE A 400 18.42 -11.42 25.61
CA ILE A 400 18.72 -10.65 24.37
C ILE A 400 19.45 -9.38 24.83
N ARG A 401 20.68 -9.54 25.36
CA ARG A 401 21.54 -8.45 25.86
C ARG A 401 22.92 -8.40 25.20
N ASP A 402 23.30 -9.40 24.40
CA ASP A 402 24.67 -9.50 23.87
C ASP A 402 24.81 -9.23 22.36
N ALA A 403 23.85 -8.52 21.74
CA ALA A 403 23.95 -8.12 20.32
C ALA A 403 24.30 -6.62 20.14
N ASP A 404 24.50 -5.86 21.22
CA ASP A 404 24.61 -4.38 21.19
C ASP A 404 26.00 -3.83 20.79
N ALA A 405 27.02 -4.67 20.56
CA ALA A 405 28.39 -4.19 20.36
C ALA A 405 28.75 -3.73 18.92
N ALA A 406 27.93 -4.00 17.90
CA ALA A 406 28.36 -3.79 16.51
C ALA A 406 27.67 -2.61 15.77
N ALA A 407 26.61 -2.01 16.29
CA ALA A 407 25.76 -1.08 15.53
C ALA A 407 25.86 0.41 15.92
N ALA A 408 26.59 0.76 16.99
CA ALA A 408 26.54 2.09 17.61
C ALA A 408 27.50 3.16 17.03
N ALA A 409 27.98 3.03 15.80
CA ALA A 409 29.03 3.90 15.28
C ALA A 409 28.70 4.60 13.95
N VAL A 410 27.52 5.20 13.77
CA VAL A 410 27.38 6.34 12.84
C VAL A 410 26.27 7.29 13.29
N GLY A 411 26.67 8.49 13.74
CA GLY A 411 25.99 9.73 13.34
C GLY A 411 24.91 10.31 14.25
N ALA A 412 25.28 10.69 15.47
CA ALA A 412 24.56 11.73 16.21
C ALA A 412 24.77 13.11 15.56
N GLY A 413 23.71 13.93 15.48
CA GLY A 413 23.74 15.28 14.93
C GLY A 413 22.43 16.07 15.10
N ALA A 414 22.04 16.31 16.36
CA ALA A 414 21.47 17.54 16.93
C ALA A 414 20.81 18.62 16.02
N LEU A 415 19.53 18.97 16.25
CA LEU A 415 19.03 20.22 16.92
C LEU A 415 18.44 21.22 15.88
N ASP A 416 17.40 22.04 16.07
CA ASP A 416 16.51 22.40 17.19
C ASP A 416 15.33 23.26 16.65
N ARG A 417 14.24 23.32 17.45
CA ARG A 417 13.32 24.45 17.74
C ARG A 417 12.45 25.16 16.68
N GLY A 418 11.17 25.33 17.07
CA GLY A 418 10.33 26.47 16.65
C GLY A 418 8.83 26.25 16.89
N ALA A 419 8.34 26.62 18.08
CA ALA A 419 6.98 26.42 18.59
C ALA A 419 6.02 27.60 18.33
N ALA A 420 4.75 27.39 18.75
CA ALA A 420 3.69 28.37 19.08
C ALA A 420 2.90 28.98 17.90
N SER A 421 1.61 29.30 17.98
CA SER A 421 0.54 29.22 19.00
C SER A 421 -0.78 29.52 18.25
N ALA A 422 -1.87 28.80 18.54
CA ALA A 422 -3.02 29.20 19.38
C ALA A 422 -3.98 30.27 18.80
N GLY A 423 -5.28 29.98 18.94
CA GLY A 423 -6.41 30.90 18.77
C GLY A 423 -7.35 30.43 17.65
N GLY A 424 -8.58 29.96 17.87
CA GLY A 424 -9.49 30.17 18.98
C GLY A 424 -10.78 30.80 18.43
N ARG A 425 -11.92 30.23 18.84
CA ARG A 425 -13.32 30.67 18.68
C ARG A 425 -14.06 30.29 17.38
N GLN A 426 -15.05 29.39 17.41
CA GLN A 426 -16.35 29.37 18.12
C GLN A 426 -17.46 29.88 17.19
N ARG A 427 -18.30 28.95 16.71
CA ARG A 427 -19.62 29.28 16.13
C ARG A 427 -20.69 28.35 16.70
N ARG A 428 -21.64 28.97 17.40
CA ARG A 428 -22.94 28.45 17.81
C ARG A 428 -23.78 28.19 16.56
N GLY A 429 -24.31 26.96 16.46
CA GLY A 429 -25.72 26.62 16.66
C GLY A 429 -26.82 27.32 15.85
N GLY A 430 -27.62 26.50 15.17
CA GLY A 430 -29.00 26.78 14.73
C GLY A 430 -29.31 26.08 13.40
N ARG A 431 -29.91 24.86 13.38
CA ARG A 431 -31.37 24.57 13.34
C ARG A 431 -32.04 25.17 12.08
N ARG A 432 -32.92 24.53 11.32
CA ARG A 432 -33.63 23.23 11.31
C ARG A 432 -34.49 23.20 10.03
N ARG A 433 -35.14 22.05 9.74
CA ARG A 433 -36.22 21.73 8.76
C ARG A 433 -35.69 20.96 7.53
N GLU A 434 -35.89 19.65 7.36
CA GLU A 434 -37.13 18.81 7.33
C GLU A 434 -38.18 19.41 6.37
N ALA A 435 -38.76 18.73 5.37
CA ALA A 435 -39.02 17.30 5.20
C ALA A 435 -39.38 16.99 3.71
N ALA A 436 -39.16 15.72 3.32
CA ALA A 436 -40.12 14.83 2.63
C ALA A 436 -40.58 15.15 1.18
N GLU A 437 -40.87 14.23 0.27
CA GLU A 437 -41.07 12.77 0.32
C GLU A 437 -41.07 12.20 -1.12
N GLN A 438 -40.54 10.98 -1.26
CA GLN A 438 -41.05 9.83 -2.02
C GLN A 438 -41.29 9.77 -3.55
N ALA A 439 -40.87 8.60 -4.03
CA ALA A 439 -41.49 7.69 -5.01
C ALA A 439 -41.06 7.78 -6.49
N LYS A 440 -40.24 6.80 -6.91
CA LYS A 440 -40.74 5.68 -7.75
C LYS A 440 -39.70 4.57 -7.89
N ALA A 441 -40.07 3.39 -7.40
CA ALA A 441 -39.43 2.12 -7.71
C ALA A 441 -40.00 1.58 -9.04
N GLY A 442 -39.12 1.15 -9.94
CA GLY A 442 -39.47 0.50 -11.20
C GLY A 442 -38.42 -0.55 -11.55
N LYS A 443 -38.84 -1.82 -11.56
CA LYS A 443 -38.11 -3.00 -12.03
C LYS A 443 -37.47 -2.78 -13.39
N ILE A 444 -36.20 -3.14 -13.56
CA ILE A 444 -35.67 -3.58 -14.87
C ILE A 444 -34.80 -4.82 -14.66
N ALA A 445 -35.14 -5.83 -15.46
CA ALA A 445 -34.59 -7.17 -15.49
C ALA A 445 -33.16 -7.22 -16.02
N ALA A 446 -32.47 -8.29 -15.65
CA ALA A 446 -31.15 -8.65 -16.14
C ALA A 446 -31.18 -8.93 -17.67
N THR A 447 -30.34 -8.22 -18.41
CA THR A 447 -29.91 -8.61 -19.76
C THR A 447 -28.39 -8.63 -19.79
N SER A 448 -27.85 -9.85 -19.87
CA SER A 448 -26.48 -10.16 -20.26
C SER A 448 -26.22 -9.69 -21.69
N GLY A 449 -25.38 -8.66 -21.87
CA GLY A 449 -24.87 -8.22 -23.17
C GLY A 449 -23.38 -8.55 -23.28
N GLY A 450 -23.04 -9.51 -24.14
CA GLY A 450 -21.67 -9.89 -24.47
C GLY A 450 -20.95 -8.79 -25.26
N GLY A 451 -19.65 -8.63 -24.98
CA GLY A 451 -18.75 -7.89 -25.86
C GLY A 451 -18.48 -8.72 -27.11
N SER A 452 -18.72 -8.13 -28.29
CA SER A 452 -18.40 -8.71 -29.59
C SER A 452 -16.88 -8.78 -29.79
N ASP A 453 -16.34 -9.96 -30.11
CA ASP A 453 -14.96 -10.11 -30.56
C ASP A 453 -14.79 -9.44 -31.95
N VAL A 454 -14.24 -8.23 -31.95
CA VAL A 454 -13.84 -7.49 -33.16
C VAL A 454 -12.66 -8.20 -33.84
N THR A 455 -12.68 -8.34 -35.16
CA THR A 455 -11.64 -9.03 -35.94
C THR A 455 -10.35 -8.22 -36.06
N ASP A 456 -9.20 -8.88 -36.33
CA ASP A 456 -7.89 -8.23 -36.53
C ASP A 456 -7.96 -7.15 -37.62
N ALA A 457 -8.70 -7.44 -38.70
CA ALA A 457 -8.94 -6.53 -39.82
C ALA A 457 -9.74 -5.27 -39.42
N GLU A 458 -10.62 -5.36 -38.42
CA GLU A 458 -11.40 -4.23 -37.92
C GLU A 458 -10.61 -3.36 -36.92
N LEU A 459 -9.68 -3.96 -36.17
CA LEU A 459 -8.76 -3.26 -35.26
C LEU A 459 -7.78 -2.35 -35.99
N VAL A 460 -7.25 -2.81 -37.13
CA VAL A 460 -6.43 -1.98 -38.04
C VAL A 460 -7.24 -1.35 -39.18
N GLY A 461 -8.55 -1.62 -39.23
CA GLY A 461 -9.44 -1.15 -40.28
C GLY A 461 -9.50 0.37 -40.32
N GLY A 462 -8.98 0.96 -41.41
CA GLY A 462 -8.86 2.40 -41.62
C GLY A 462 -7.49 3.00 -41.28
N ILE A 463 -6.53 2.19 -40.79
CA ILE A 463 -5.16 2.63 -40.46
C ILE A 463 -4.21 2.17 -41.56
N ASN A 464 -3.67 3.12 -42.34
CA ASN A 464 -2.74 2.82 -43.45
C ASN A 464 -1.25 2.98 -43.07
N ASP A 465 -0.93 3.33 -41.82
CA ASP A 465 0.46 3.52 -41.39
C ASP A 465 1.08 2.19 -40.93
N THR A 466 2.13 1.76 -41.64
CA THR A 466 2.82 0.48 -41.39
C THR A 466 3.43 0.38 -40.00
N ARG A 467 3.82 1.49 -39.37
CA ARG A 467 4.37 1.48 -38.01
C ARG A 467 3.26 1.29 -36.97
N VAL A 468 2.08 1.86 -37.22
CA VAL A 468 0.90 1.67 -36.36
C VAL A 468 0.39 0.24 -36.46
N ILE A 469 0.36 -0.32 -37.67
CA ILE A 469 0.04 -1.74 -37.91
C ILE A 469 1.05 -2.63 -37.18
N ALA A 470 2.35 -2.39 -37.36
CA ALA A 470 3.40 -3.18 -36.70
C ALA A 470 3.33 -3.11 -35.17
N ALA A 471 3.10 -1.92 -34.60
CA ALA A 471 2.92 -1.75 -33.16
C ALA A 471 1.69 -2.49 -32.63
N THR A 472 0.60 -2.51 -33.42
CA THR A 472 -0.63 -3.25 -33.06
C THR A 472 -0.39 -4.74 -33.11
N GLN A 473 0.25 -5.23 -34.18
CA GLN A 473 0.61 -6.65 -34.32
C GLN A 473 1.53 -7.11 -33.18
N GLN A 474 2.53 -6.29 -32.81
CA GLN A 474 3.41 -6.59 -31.69
C GLN A 474 2.62 -6.80 -30.39
N LEU A 475 1.60 -5.98 -30.11
CA LEU A 475 0.74 -6.16 -28.93
C LEU A 475 -0.08 -7.45 -29.00
N ILE A 476 -0.58 -7.81 -30.18
CA ILE A 476 -1.32 -9.06 -30.42
C ILE A 476 -0.40 -10.26 -30.20
N ASP A 477 0.81 -10.25 -30.78
CA ASP A 477 1.80 -11.34 -30.66
C ASP A 477 2.26 -11.53 -29.22
N MET A 478 2.33 -10.45 -28.43
CA MET A 478 2.60 -10.50 -26.99
C MET A 478 1.40 -10.97 -26.15
N GLY A 479 0.24 -11.25 -26.77
CA GLY A 479 -0.98 -11.69 -26.09
C GLY A 479 -1.81 -10.57 -25.44
N TYR A 480 -1.56 -9.31 -25.80
CA TYR A 480 -2.27 -8.11 -25.28
C TYR A 480 -3.14 -7.45 -26.34
N ARG A 481 -3.93 -8.26 -27.07
CA ARG A 481 -4.90 -7.79 -28.05
C ARG A 481 -5.79 -6.66 -27.49
N PRO A 482 -5.80 -5.46 -28.11
CA PRO A 482 -6.70 -4.40 -27.70
C PRO A 482 -8.17 -4.80 -27.90
N ARG A 483 -9.01 -4.52 -26.91
CA ARG A 483 -10.46 -4.67 -27.00
C ARG A 483 -11.08 -3.28 -27.13
N THR A 484 -11.86 -3.08 -28.18
CA THR A 484 -12.40 -1.77 -28.53
C THR A 484 -13.90 -1.76 -28.46
N ASN A 485 -14.48 -0.64 -28.05
CA ASN A 485 -15.93 -0.44 -28.08
C ASN A 485 -16.24 0.98 -28.58
N GLY A 486 -16.84 1.05 -29.77
CA GLY A 486 -17.10 2.29 -30.47
C GLY A 486 -15.88 2.88 -31.18
N ARG A 487 -16.12 4.00 -31.87
CA ARG A 487 -15.13 4.80 -32.58
C ARG A 487 -15.32 6.26 -32.23
N TRP A 488 -14.25 7.02 -32.35
CA TRP A 488 -14.32 8.47 -32.38
C TRP A 488 -14.95 8.97 -33.68
N SER A 489 -15.36 10.24 -33.70
CA SER A 489 -15.86 10.89 -34.92
C SER A 489 -14.82 10.98 -36.05
N SER A 490 -13.52 10.86 -35.73
CA SER A 490 -12.44 10.66 -36.71
C SER A 490 -12.48 9.29 -37.42
N GLY A 491 -13.28 8.36 -36.93
CA GLY A 491 -13.30 6.97 -37.37
C GLY A 491 -12.29 6.06 -36.64
N LEU A 492 -11.43 6.59 -35.79
CA LEU A 492 -10.44 5.79 -35.06
C LEU A 492 -11.09 5.00 -33.91
N PRO A 493 -10.62 3.76 -33.64
CA PRO A 493 -11.15 2.95 -32.54
C PRO A 493 -10.73 3.51 -31.18
N ARG A 494 -11.41 3.07 -30.12
CA ARG A 494 -11.07 3.38 -28.73
C ARG A 494 -11.23 2.16 -27.84
N LEU A 495 -10.43 2.06 -26.78
CA LEU A 495 -10.49 0.92 -25.86
C LEU A 495 -11.85 0.81 -25.17
N ASP A 496 -12.31 -0.40 -24.87
CA ASP A 496 -13.56 -0.58 -24.12
C ASP A 496 -13.39 -0.16 -22.65
N LEU A 497 -14.00 0.98 -22.28
CA LEU A 497 -13.98 1.47 -20.90
C LEU A 497 -14.64 0.50 -19.91
N LYS A 498 -15.64 -0.29 -20.33
CA LYS A 498 -16.32 -1.23 -19.44
C LYS A 498 -15.38 -2.36 -19.02
N ILE A 499 -14.58 -2.89 -19.94
CA ILE A 499 -13.56 -3.90 -19.64
C ILE A 499 -12.42 -3.26 -18.84
N LYS A 500 -11.96 -2.08 -19.25
CA LYS A 500 -10.90 -1.32 -18.59
C LYS A 500 -11.23 -0.97 -17.12
N ASP A 501 -12.50 -0.78 -16.78
CA ASP A 501 -12.96 -0.49 -15.41
C ASP A 501 -13.21 -1.73 -14.54
N THR A 502 -12.62 -2.88 -14.89
CA THR A 502 -12.69 -4.11 -14.09
C THR A 502 -11.40 -4.36 -13.29
N PRO A 503 -11.41 -5.28 -12.30
CA PRO A 503 -10.19 -5.75 -11.65
C PRO A 503 -9.18 -6.38 -12.63
N GLN A 504 -9.67 -6.97 -13.71
CA GLN A 504 -8.90 -7.52 -14.83
C GLN A 504 -8.76 -6.52 -15.99
N GLY A 505 -8.71 -5.22 -15.71
CA GLY A 505 -8.72 -4.18 -16.75
C GLY A 505 -7.65 -4.31 -17.84
N TRP A 506 -6.58 -5.10 -17.63
CA TRP A 506 -5.61 -5.48 -18.67
C TRP A 506 -6.21 -6.30 -19.82
N GLU A 507 -7.35 -6.96 -19.63
CA GLU A 507 -8.09 -7.67 -20.68
C GLU A 507 -8.62 -6.75 -21.77
N ALA A 508 -8.73 -5.44 -21.50
CA ALA A 508 -9.00 -4.46 -22.53
C ALA A 508 -7.81 -4.26 -23.50
N GLY A 509 -6.65 -4.89 -23.22
CA GLY A 509 -5.37 -4.59 -23.83
C GLY A 509 -4.59 -3.55 -23.02
N ILE A 510 -3.29 -3.44 -23.29
CA ILE A 510 -2.41 -2.53 -22.53
C ILE A 510 -2.20 -1.17 -23.22
N SER A 511 -2.40 -1.13 -24.53
CA SER A 511 -2.34 0.08 -25.35
C SER A 511 -3.10 -0.18 -26.66
N LEU A 512 -3.54 0.88 -27.33
CA LEU A 512 -4.11 0.86 -28.66
C LEU A 512 -3.39 1.92 -29.50
N PRO A 513 -2.46 1.52 -30.39
CA PRO A 513 -1.88 2.41 -31.39
C PRO A 513 -2.99 2.97 -32.31
N LEU A 514 -2.98 4.27 -32.59
CA LEU A 514 -4.06 4.95 -33.32
C LEU A 514 -3.61 5.45 -34.69
N LEU A 515 -2.60 6.34 -34.72
CA LEU A 515 -2.09 6.94 -35.95
C LEU A 515 -0.71 7.57 -35.72
N ARG A 516 -0.06 8.00 -36.81
CA ARG A 516 1.06 8.95 -36.75
C ARG A 516 0.61 10.31 -37.26
N VAL A 517 1.02 11.36 -36.56
CA VAL A 517 0.71 12.75 -36.91
C VAL A 517 1.98 13.57 -37.10
N ASN A 518 1.94 14.55 -38.00
CA ASN A 518 3.01 15.53 -38.12
C ASN A 518 2.95 16.52 -36.95
N ILE A 519 3.98 16.50 -36.11
CA ILE A 519 4.07 17.33 -34.91
C ILE A 519 5.02 18.51 -35.04
N GLU A 520 5.53 18.84 -36.22
CA GLU A 520 6.58 19.85 -36.41
C GLU A 520 6.24 21.19 -35.76
N LYS A 521 5.08 21.78 -36.11
CA LYS A 521 4.60 23.04 -35.50
C LYS A 521 4.42 22.95 -33.99
N LEU A 522 3.92 21.83 -33.48
CA LEU A 522 3.76 21.60 -32.04
C LEU A 522 5.12 21.53 -31.36
N ARG A 523 6.06 20.80 -31.95
CA ARG A 523 7.42 20.62 -31.42
C ARG A 523 8.17 21.96 -31.41
N GLU A 524 8.10 22.73 -32.49
CA GLU A 524 8.67 24.07 -32.56
C GLU A 524 8.12 24.97 -31.46
N ARG A 525 6.78 25.02 -31.32
CA ARG A 525 6.12 25.81 -30.25
C ARG A 525 6.56 25.37 -28.85
N VAL A 526 6.76 24.07 -28.63
CA VAL A 526 7.24 23.55 -27.33
C VAL A 526 8.72 23.87 -27.09
N LEU A 527 9.57 23.79 -28.13
CA LEU A 527 10.99 24.11 -28.05
C LEU A 527 11.24 25.61 -27.87
N SER A 528 10.35 26.47 -28.37
CA SER A 528 10.42 27.92 -28.19
C SER A 528 9.92 28.40 -26.82
N MET A 529 9.44 27.51 -25.96
CA MET A 529 8.96 27.89 -24.63
C MET A 529 10.12 28.22 -23.69
N ASP A 530 9.98 29.30 -22.93
CA ASP A 530 10.86 29.56 -21.79
C ASP A 530 10.71 28.47 -20.72
N ASP A 531 11.82 28.11 -20.07
CA ASP A 531 11.83 27.10 -19.02
C ASP A 531 10.91 27.46 -17.85
N ASP A 532 10.69 28.77 -17.61
CA ASP A 532 9.79 29.29 -16.58
C ASP A 532 8.31 29.01 -16.83
N MET A 533 7.89 28.77 -18.09
CA MET A 533 6.51 28.36 -18.41
C MET A 533 6.14 27.00 -17.81
N TRP A 534 7.15 26.19 -17.48
CA TRP A 534 7.00 24.88 -16.84
C TRP A 534 7.02 24.96 -15.32
N ASN A 535 7.35 26.12 -14.76
CA ASN A 535 7.44 26.34 -13.32
C ASN A 535 6.11 26.89 -12.78
N PRO A 536 5.36 26.10 -11.98
CA PRO A 536 4.06 26.50 -11.44
C PRO A 536 4.10 27.75 -10.53
N LEU A 537 5.27 28.18 -10.04
CA LEU A 537 5.43 29.28 -9.08
C LEU A 537 6.09 30.55 -9.65
N ALA A 538 6.68 30.54 -10.85
CA ALA A 538 7.49 31.66 -11.37
C ALA A 538 6.81 32.52 -12.46
N ALA A 539 6.36 31.89 -13.57
CA ALA A 539 5.79 32.59 -14.74
C ALA A 539 4.42 32.05 -15.18
N SER A 540 4.15 30.75 -15.07
CA SER A 540 2.82 30.21 -15.36
C SER A 540 1.75 30.75 -14.39
N ALA A 541 2.13 31.16 -13.18
CA ALA A 541 1.23 31.82 -12.23
C ALA A 541 0.89 33.28 -12.60
N ARG A 542 1.52 33.87 -13.64
CA ARG A 542 1.18 35.23 -14.14
C ARG A 542 0.44 35.20 -15.46
N THR A 543 0.77 34.26 -16.34
CA THR A 543 0.20 34.18 -17.70
C THR A 543 -0.69 32.96 -17.95
N ASN A 544 -0.69 31.98 -17.04
CA ASN A 544 -1.62 30.84 -17.03
C ASN A 544 -2.42 30.79 -15.72
N ALA A 545 -3.21 29.74 -15.54
CA ALA A 545 -3.73 29.31 -14.26
C ALA A 545 -2.92 28.11 -13.71
N GLY A 546 -3.01 27.87 -12.39
CA GLY A 546 -2.31 26.80 -11.68
C GLY A 546 -3.26 25.86 -10.93
N ILE A 547 -2.75 24.67 -10.61
CA ILE A 547 -3.41 23.70 -9.72
C ILE A 547 -2.47 23.38 -8.57
N ASP A 548 -2.87 23.73 -7.35
CA ASP A 548 -2.19 23.36 -6.12
C ASP A 548 -2.84 22.12 -5.46
N GLY A 549 -2.30 21.65 -4.33
CA GLY A 549 -2.80 20.46 -3.61
C GLY A 549 -2.33 19.13 -4.21
N ARG A 550 -1.46 19.17 -5.23
CA ARG A 550 -0.96 17.97 -5.94
C ARG A 550 0.55 17.77 -5.84
N LYS A 551 1.28 18.72 -5.24
CA LYS A 551 2.75 18.74 -5.21
C LYS A 551 3.33 17.48 -4.56
N ASP A 552 2.78 17.04 -3.42
CA ASP A 552 3.29 15.87 -2.71
C ASP A 552 3.06 14.57 -3.49
N ASN A 553 1.90 14.44 -4.12
CA ASN A 553 1.60 13.29 -4.97
C ASN A 553 2.51 13.24 -6.20
N MET A 554 2.75 14.38 -6.84
CA MET A 554 3.67 14.50 -7.98
C MET A 554 5.11 14.17 -7.56
N ASN A 555 5.58 14.70 -6.44
CA ASN A 555 6.93 14.41 -5.93
C ASN A 555 7.10 12.94 -5.51
N LYS A 556 6.05 12.31 -4.98
CA LYS A 556 6.08 10.91 -4.54
C LYS A 556 6.24 9.93 -5.72
N TYR A 557 5.46 10.11 -6.78
CA TYR A 557 5.37 9.13 -7.88
C TYR A 557 6.09 9.57 -9.16
N LYS A 558 6.28 10.87 -9.36
CA LYS A 558 6.82 11.48 -10.59
C LYS A 558 7.91 12.51 -10.25
N PRO A 559 8.95 12.14 -9.47
CA PRO A 559 10.02 13.07 -9.12
C PRO A 559 10.73 13.57 -10.39
N GLY A 560 10.81 14.88 -10.56
CA GLY A 560 11.42 15.49 -11.75
C GLY A 560 10.49 15.56 -12.98
N VAL A 561 9.18 15.39 -12.79
CA VAL A 561 8.18 15.63 -13.83
C VAL A 561 7.44 16.93 -13.60
N GLU A 562 7.39 17.75 -14.63
CA GLU A 562 6.67 19.02 -14.68
C GLU A 562 5.45 18.87 -15.57
N ALA A 563 4.36 19.56 -15.22
CA ALA A 563 3.09 19.49 -15.94
C ALA A 563 2.61 20.89 -16.30
N LEU A 564 2.12 21.04 -17.51
CA LEU A 564 1.49 22.26 -18.01
C LEU A 564 0.06 21.93 -18.45
N TYR A 565 -0.92 22.60 -17.84
CA TYR A 565 -2.34 22.33 -18.07
C TYR A 565 -2.94 23.33 -19.06
N MET A 566 -3.68 22.81 -20.04
CA MET A 566 -4.53 23.56 -20.98
C MET A 566 -6.02 23.27 -20.71
N VAL A 567 -6.35 22.01 -20.43
CA VAL A 567 -7.66 21.60 -19.91
C VAL A 567 -7.41 20.64 -18.74
N PHE A 568 -8.17 20.78 -17.67
CA PHE A 568 -8.08 19.89 -16.52
C PHE A 568 -9.44 19.65 -15.88
N SER A 569 -9.68 18.41 -15.44
CA SER A 569 -10.90 18.00 -14.76
C SER A 569 -10.62 17.44 -13.37
N ASP A 570 -11.63 17.44 -12.51
CA ASP A 570 -11.59 16.72 -11.25
C ASP A 570 -11.67 15.18 -11.44
N GLN A 571 -11.91 14.44 -10.35
CA GLN A 571 -12.00 12.98 -10.43
C GLN A 571 -13.28 12.50 -11.14
N SER A 572 -14.42 13.21 -11.01
CA SER A 572 -15.68 12.79 -11.64
C SER A 572 -15.66 13.03 -13.16
N THR A 573 -14.74 13.87 -13.65
CA THR A 573 -14.68 14.35 -15.04
C THR A 573 -15.81 15.30 -15.42
N GLU A 574 -16.68 15.65 -14.48
CA GLU A 574 -17.83 16.53 -14.72
C GLU A 574 -17.41 18.00 -14.61
N ASN A 575 -16.56 18.34 -13.64
CA ASN A 575 -16.03 19.70 -13.54
C ASN A 575 -14.75 19.82 -14.36
N VAL A 576 -14.90 20.41 -15.55
CA VAL A 576 -13.79 20.65 -16.50
C VAL A 576 -13.44 22.13 -16.51
N TYR A 577 -12.15 22.43 -16.54
CA TYR A 577 -11.61 23.78 -16.53
C TYR A 577 -10.66 23.98 -17.70
N ARG A 578 -10.83 25.07 -18.43
CA ARG A 578 -9.94 25.51 -19.51
C ARG A 578 -9.00 26.60 -18.99
N PHE A 579 -7.72 26.35 -19.14
CA PHE A 579 -6.63 27.21 -18.70
C PHE A 579 -6.25 28.21 -19.81
N PRO A 580 -5.75 29.41 -19.49
CA PRO A 580 -5.32 30.40 -20.49
C PRO A 580 -4.36 29.85 -21.56
N TYR A 581 -3.46 28.94 -21.18
CA TYR A 581 -2.54 28.32 -22.14
C TYR A 581 -3.23 27.46 -23.20
N TYR A 582 -4.51 27.11 -23.04
CA TYR A 582 -5.28 26.55 -24.15
C TYR A 582 -5.25 27.48 -25.36
N GLU A 583 -5.51 28.78 -25.19
CA GLU A 583 -5.50 29.75 -26.30
C GLU A 583 -4.11 29.92 -26.91
N TYR A 584 -3.05 29.78 -26.11
CA TYR A 584 -1.67 29.83 -26.57
C TYR A 584 -1.28 28.65 -27.46
N PHE A 585 -1.87 27.47 -27.25
CA PHE A 585 -1.53 26.25 -27.98
C PHE A 585 -2.60 25.80 -28.99
N LYS A 586 -3.79 26.40 -28.99
CA LYS A 586 -4.95 25.89 -29.76
C LYS A 586 -4.65 25.72 -31.25
N ASP A 587 -3.92 26.66 -31.84
CA ASP A 587 -3.60 26.70 -33.27
C ASP A 587 -2.72 25.52 -33.71
N VAL A 588 -1.94 24.96 -32.79
CA VAL A 588 -1.06 23.80 -33.04
C VAL A 588 -1.57 22.50 -32.42
N VAL A 589 -2.48 22.56 -31.44
CA VAL A 589 -2.99 21.38 -30.73
C VAL A 589 -4.36 20.93 -31.23
N GLU A 590 -5.31 21.83 -31.50
CA GLU A 590 -6.65 21.45 -31.98
C GLU A 590 -6.60 20.64 -33.29
N PRO A 591 -5.81 21.03 -34.32
CA PRO A 591 -5.72 20.24 -35.56
C PRO A 591 -5.19 18.82 -35.35
N LEU A 592 -4.38 18.60 -34.30
CA LEU A 592 -3.88 17.27 -33.95
C LEU A 592 -4.93 16.46 -33.21
N ILE A 593 -5.65 17.07 -32.27
CA ILE A 593 -6.72 16.38 -31.53
C ILE A 593 -7.88 16.05 -32.47
N GLU A 594 -8.23 16.93 -33.41
CA GLU A 594 -9.25 16.66 -34.42
C GLU A 594 -8.88 15.47 -35.31
N GLN A 595 -7.61 15.27 -35.66
CA GLN A 595 -7.18 14.05 -36.37
C GLN A 595 -7.36 12.78 -35.52
N ILE A 596 -7.24 12.90 -34.19
CA ILE A 596 -7.31 11.77 -33.25
C ILE A 596 -8.76 11.41 -32.92
N VAL A 597 -9.59 12.38 -32.52
CA VAL A 597 -10.97 12.13 -32.06
C VAL A 597 -12.04 12.67 -32.99
N GLY A 598 -11.68 13.53 -33.94
CA GLY A 598 -12.62 14.18 -34.85
C GLY A 598 -13.25 15.43 -34.22
N LYS A 599 -13.75 16.29 -35.10
CA LYS A 599 -14.24 17.62 -34.74
C LYS A 599 -15.44 17.57 -33.78
N GLU A 600 -16.31 16.58 -33.93
CA GLU A 600 -17.53 16.45 -33.12
C GLU A 600 -17.23 16.03 -31.67
N ASP A 601 -16.11 15.36 -31.44
CA ASP A 601 -15.69 14.88 -30.12
C ASP A 601 -14.75 15.85 -29.38
N MET A 602 -14.44 17.02 -29.96
CA MET A 602 -13.58 18.03 -29.31
C MET A 602 -14.13 18.51 -27.96
N ASN A 603 -15.46 18.56 -27.80
CA ASN A 603 -16.11 18.92 -26.54
C ASN A 603 -16.07 17.81 -25.48
N LYS A 604 -15.53 16.62 -25.80
CA LYS A 604 -15.36 15.51 -24.87
C LYS A 604 -13.99 15.49 -24.20
N VAL A 605 -13.09 16.38 -24.60
CA VAL A 605 -11.76 16.54 -23.98
C VAL A 605 -11.92 17.05 -22.55
N VAL A 606 -11.61 16.20 -21.58
CA VAL A 606 -11.69 16.51 -20.15
C VAL A 606 -10.35 16.92 -19.56
N ARG A 607 -9.24 16.50 -20.19
CA ARG A 607 -7.90 16.96 -19.83
C ARG A 607 -7.01 17.07 -21.05
N LEU A 608 -6.17 18.09 -21.05
CA LEU A 608 -5.20 18.39 -22.08
C LEU A 608 -3.99 19.01 -21.42
N GLN A 609 -2.87 18.30 -21.43
CA GLN A 609 -1.68 18.72 -20.69
C GLN A 609 -0.39 18.24 -21.34
N PHE A 610 0.69 18.98 -21.13
CA PHE A 610 2.03 18.46 -21.34
C PHE A 610 2.59 17.85 -20.07
N ALA A 611 3.31 16.74 -20.23
CA ALA A 611 4.15 16.15 -19.20
C ALA A 611 5.62 16.18 -19.66
N ARG A 612 6.45 16.93 -18.92
CA ARG A 612 7.89 17.08 -19.17
C ARG A 612 8.70 16.33 -18.12
N MET A 613 9.53 15.38 -18.56
CA MET A 613 10.46 14.64 -17.72
C MET A 613 11.87 15.22 -17.88
N LYS A 614 12.54 15.47 -16.75
CA LYS A 614 13.96 15.87 -16.74
C LYS A 614 14.88 14.72 -17.20
N PRO A 615 16.10 15.01 -17.66
CA PRO A 615 17.14 14.00 -17.86
C PRO A 615 17.32 13.14 -16.59
N GLY A 616 17.51 11.83 -16.77
CA GLY A 616 17.71 10.86 -15.68
C GLY A 616 16.50 10.62 -14.78
N SER A 617 15.35 11.26 -15.02
CA SER A 617 14.17 11.12 -14.15
C SER A 617 13.37 9.84 -14.43
N GLU A 618 12.59 9.43 -13.44
CA GLU A 618 11.66 8.31 -13.55
C GLU A 618 10.25 8.70 -13.11
N ILE A 619 9.27 8.12 -13.80
CA ILE A 619 7.92 7.95 -13.27
C ILE A 619 7.85 6.54 -12.73
N LYS A 620 7.71 6.43 -11.41
CA LYS A 620 7.68 5.14 -10.71
C LYS A 620 6.52 4.28 -11.17
N ALA A 621 6.65 2.96 -11.02
CA ALA A 621 5.58 2.03 -11.34
C ALA A 621 4.30 2.37 -10.57
N HIS A 622 3.22 2.71 -11.28
CA HIS A 622 1.93 3.06 -10.71
C HIS A 622 0.78 2.66 -11.64
N LYS A 623 -0.43 2.57 -11.08
CA LYS A 623 -1.69 2.59 -11.81
C LYS A 623 -2.32 3.96 -11.62
N ASP A 624 -3.00 4.48 -12.63
CA ASP A 624 -3.84 5.64 -12.41
C ASP A 624 -5.15 5.21 -11.72
N MET A 625 -5.44 5.83 -10.57
CA MET A 625 -6.61 5.51 -9.75
C MET A 625 -7.68 6.60 -9.74
N GLY A 626 -7.44 7.74 -10.40
CA GLY A 626 -8.45 8.77 -10.53
C GLY A 626 -9.62 8.31 -11.40
N GLY A 627 -10.81 8.88 -11.20
CA GLY A 627 -12.00 8.58 -12.00
C GLY A 627 -11.81 8.92 -13.48
N TYR A 628 -11.00 9.92 -13.83
CA TYR A 628 -10.54 10.11 -15.21
C TYR A 628 -9.86 8.87 -15.83
N ALA A 629 -9.20 8.02 -15.03
CA ALA A 629 -8.60 6.78 -15.54
C ALA A 629 -9.64 5.68 -15.79
N ARG A 630 -10.81 5.79 -15.17
CA ARG A 630 -11.94 4.86 -15.30
C ARG A 630 -12.90 5.31 -16.41
N PHE A 631 -13.20 6.60 -16.44
CA PHE A 631 -14.29 7.19 -17.24
C PHE A 631 -13.80 7.95 -18.48
N ALA A 632 -12.50 7.98 -18.74
CA ALA A 632 -11.92 8.60 -19.91
C ALA A 632 -10.84 7.74 -20.57
N HIS A 633 -10.66 7.99 -21.87
CA HIS A 633 -9.63 7.44 -22.72
C HIS A 633 -8.38 8.30 -22.62
N ARG A 634 -7.25 7.71 -22.23
CA ARG A 634 -5.99 8.44 -22.03
C ARG A 634 -5.11 8.26 -23.25
N ILE A 635 -5.03 9.31 -24.06
CA ILE A 635 -4.28 9.34 -25.31
C ILE A 635 -2.95 10.06 -25.10
N HIS A 636 -1.91 9.48 -25.68
CA HIS A 636 -0.53 9.90 -25.55
C HIS A 636 0.04 10.25 -26.93
N LEU A 637 0.70 11.41 -27.01
CA LEU A 637 1.42 11.86 -28.20
C LEU A 637 2.83 12.34 -27.81
N PRO A 638 3.89 11.53 -28.01
CA PRO A 638 5.27 11.93 -27.77
C PRO A 638 5.66 13.09 -28.70
N VAL A 639 6.17 14.19 -28.12
CA VAL A 639 6.56 15.39 -28.88
C VAL A 639 8.09 15.49 -28.97
N ILE A 640 8.75 15.40 -27.81
CA ILE A 640 10.20 15.35 -27.65
C ILE A 640 10.53 14.07 -26.90
N THR A 641 11.33 13.20 -27.49
CA THR A 641 11.64 11.85 -26.99
C THR A 641 13.07 11.46 -27.39
N HIS A 642 13.54 10.31 -26.92
CA HIS A 642 14.87 9.78 -27.21
C HIS A 642 14.84 8.24 -27.16
N PRO A 643 15.69 7.50 -27.91
CA PRO A 643 15.74 6.03 -27.84
C PRO A 643 15.93 5.46 -26.42
N ASN A 644 16.65 6.17 -25.55
CA ASN A 644 16.84 5.84 -24.13
C ASN A 644 15.65 6.24 -23.22
N VAL A 645 14.49 6.55 -23.79
CA VAL A 645 13.23 6.71 -23.06
C VAL A 645 12.44 5.41 -23.18
N SER A 646 12.14 4.79 -22.04
CA SER A 646 11.35 3.56 -21.99
C SER A 646 10.00 3.82 -21.35
N PHE A 647 8.91 3.58 -22.08
CA PHE A 647 7.57 3.49 -21.51
C PHE A 647 7.22 2.02 -21.38
N LEU A 648 7.01 1.56 -20.16
CA LEU A 648 6.83 0.15 -19.85
C LEU A 648 5.44 -0.04 -19.22
N VAL A 649 4.65 -0.97 -19.76
CA VAL A 649 3.39 -1.41 -19.18
C VAL A 649 3.56 -2.84 -18.73
N CYS A 650 3.20 -3.14 -17.48
CA CYS A 650 3.58 -4.37 -16.78
C CYS A 650 2.34 -5.21 -16.41
N PRO A 651 1.55 -5.67 -17.39
CA PRO A 651 0.33 -6.43 -17.15
C PRO A 651 0.61 -7.76 -16.48
N ASN A 652 1.73 -8.42 -16.77
CA ASN A 652 2.07 -9.69 -16.13
C ASN A 652 2.56 -9.50 -14.69
N MET A 653 3.12 -8.35 -14.31
CA MET A 653 3.28 -8.06 -12.87
C MET A 653 1.92 -7.89 -12.19
N GLU A 654 0.88 -7.46 -12.91
CA GLU A 654 -0.50 -7.49 -12.37
C GLU A 654 -1.07 -8.90 -12.36
N ARG A 655 -0.82 -9.70 -13.40
CA ARG A 655 -1.24 -11.09 -13.51
C ARG A 655 -0.57 -11.95 -12.45
N GLN A 656 0.74 -11.80 -12.22
CA GLN A 656 1.51 -12.45 -11.16
C GLN A 656 1.13 -11.92 -9.77
N ARG A 657 0.82 -10.63 -9.61
CA ARG A 657 0.22 -10.11 -8.36
C ARG A 657 -1.20 -10.64 -8.13
N ALA A 658 -1.98 -10.85 -9.19
CA ALA A 658 -3.31 -11.44 -9.15
C ALA A 658 -3.28 -12.97 -8.96
N GLN A 659 -2.21 -13.64 -9.43
CA GLN A 659 -1.99 -15.09 -9.39
C GLN A 659 -0.99 -15.56 -8.30
N ARG A 660 -0.43 -14.64 -7.50
CA ARG A 660 0.45 -14.89 -6.34
C ARG A 660 1.69 -15.76 -6.56
N ARG A 661 2.38 -15.63 -7.70
CA ARG A 661 3.71 -16.25 -7.89
C ARG A 661 4.82 -15.24 -7.59
N MET A 662 5.74 -15.58 -6.67
CA MET A 662 6.94 -14.79 -6.33
C MET A 662 8.15 -15.30 -7.10
N ALA A 663 8.47 -14.63 -8.20
CA ALA A 663 9.82 -14.35 -8.68
C ALA A 663 9.67 -13.29 -9.78
N ALA A 664 9.75 -12.01 -9.43
CA ALA A 664 9.88 -10.96 -10.44
C ALA A 664 11.31 -11.01 -11.00
N GLY A 665 11.55 -11.93 -11.92
CA GLY A 665 12.58 -11.74 -12.92
C GLY A 665 12.24 -10.51 -13.76
N GLU A 666 13.25 -9.81 -14.26
CA GLU A 666 13.11 -8.73 -15.23
C GLU A 666 12.55 -9.34 -16.54
N GLY A 667 11.22 -9.51 -16.64
CA GLY A 667 10.64 -10.30 -17.74
C GLY A 667 9.20 -9.99 -18.16
N ASP A 668 8.48 -9.06 -17.54
CA ASP A 668 7.01 -9.02 -17.69
C ASP A 668 6.38 -7.64 -17.91
N CYS A 669 7.17 -6.70 -18.45
CA CYS A 669 6.67 -5.43 -18.95
C CYS A 669 6.84 -5.34 -20.47
N ALA A 670 5.77 -5.00 -21.17
CA ALA A 670 5.81 -4.65 -22.58
C ALA A 670 6.28 -3.20 -22.74
N GLN A 671 7.21 -2.98 -23.67
CA GLN A 671 7.64 -1.65 -24.06
C GLN A 671 6.67 -1.06 -25.08
N ILE A 672 6.12 0.11 -24.77
CA ILE A 672 5.27 0.85 -25.69
C ILE A 672 6.16 1.71 -26.59
N PRO A 673 5.96 1.70 -27.92
CA PRO A 673 6.69 2.57 -28.83
C PRO A 673 6.51 4.05 -28.46
N MET A 674 7.62 4.75 -28.27
CA MET A 674 7.67 6.14 -27.83
C MET A 674 8.23 7.08 -28.90
N GLU A 675 8.05 6.70 -30.18
CA GLU A 675 8.46 7.54 -31.31
C GLU A 675 7.68 8.85 -31.32
N ALA A 676 8.36 9.93 -31.66
CA ALA A 676 7.71 11.21 -31.84
C ALA A 676 6.62 11.16 -32.92
N GLY A 677 5.47 11.74 -32.64
CA GLY A 677 4.32 11.73 -33.55
C GLY A 677 3.48 10.44 -33.52
N MET A 678 3.93 9.39 -32.82
CA MET A 678 3.15 8.15 -32.65
C MET A 678 2.05 8.35 -31.61
N VAL A 679 0.80 8.34 -32.03
CA VAL A 679 -0.36 8.46 -31.15
C VAL A 679 -0.83 7.08 -30.70
N PHE A 680 -1.07 6.92 -29.41
CA PHE A 680 -1.68 5.72 -28.86
C PHE A 680 -2.58 6.05 -27.68
N GLU A 681 -3.66 5.28 -27.52
CA GLU A 681 -4.38 5.20 -26.26
C GLU A 681 -3.63 4.25 -25.32
N LEU A 682 -3.44 4.68 -24.07
CA LEU A 682 -2.85 3.87 -23.02
C LEU A 682 -3.96 3.33 -22.11
N ASN A 683 -3.91 2.04 -21.80
CA ASN A 683 -4.67 1.52 -20.68
C ASN A 683 -3.98 1.90 -19.36
N ASN A 684 -4.26 3.11 -18.89
CA ASN A 684 -3.65 3.67 -17.70
C ASN A 684 -4.13 3.05 -16.38
N ARG A 685 -5.03 2.06 -16.44
CA ARG A 685 -5.45 1.21 -15.31
C ARG A 685 -4.53 0.02 -15.10
N VAL A 686 -3.64 -0.26 -16.06
CA VAL A 686 -2.56 -1.23 -15.95
C VAL A 686 -1.30 -0.55 -15.41
N LEU A 687 -0.55 -1.27 -14.61
CA LEU A 687 0.67 -0.84 -13.94
C LEU A 687 1.69 -0.45 -14.99
N HIS A 688 2.19 0.78 -14.90
CA HIS A 688 3.13 1.30 -15.87
C HIS A 688 4.18 2.19 -15.21
N LYS A 689 5.34 2.31 -15.86
CA LYS A 689 6.46 3.17 -15.47
C LYS A 689 7.08 3.81 -16.70
N VAL A 690 7.74 4.96 -16.50
CA VAL A 690 8.48 5.63 -17.56
C VAL A 690 9.87 5.97 -17.05
N LEU A 691 10.89 5.63 -17.84
CA LEU A 691 12.29 5.91 -17.54
C LEU A 691 12.82 6.87 -18.60
N ASN A 692 13.39 8.01 -18.19
CA ASN A 692 14.15 8.86 -19.08
C ASN A 692 15.64 8.72 -18.76
N ARG A 693 16.31 7.72 -19.36
CA ARG A 693 17.76 7.50 -19.20
C ARG A 693 18.60 8.34 -20.16
N SER A 694 17.97 9.26 -20.90
CA SER A 694 18.66 10.17 -21.81
C SER A 694 19.16 11.42 -21.09
N GLN A 695 20.02 12.18 -21.77
CA GLN A 695 20.45 13.51 -21.35
C GLN A 695 19.50 14.63 -21.81
N VAL A 696 18.42 14.28 -22.52
CA VAL A 696 17.46 15.26 -23.05
C VAL A 696 16.17 15.26 -22.24
N LYS A 697 15.52 16.43 -22.17
CA LYS A 697 14.16 16.54 -21.62
C LYS A 697 13.21 15.80 -22.55
N ARG A 698 12.27 15.06 -21.97
CA ARG A 698 11.22 14.37 -22.72
C ARG A 698 9.89 15.08 -22.50
N VAL A 699 9.18 15.42 -23.57
CA VAL A 699 7.86 16.08 -23.50
C VAL A 699 6.82 15.24 -24.24
N GLN A 700 5.67 15.05 -23.61
CA GLN A 700 4.53 14.36 -24.20
C GLN A 700 3.26 15.17 -23.97
N LEU A 701 2.43 15.25 -25.01
CA LEU A 701 1.05 15.68 -24.90
C LEU A 701 0.19 14.51 -24.40
N VAL A 702 -0.62 14.75 -23.38
CA VAL A 702 -1.57 13.80 -22.81
C VAL A 702 -2.96 14.40 -22.93
N VAL A 703 -3.87 13.64 -23.52
CA VAL A 703 -5.27 14.01 -23.71
C VAL A 703 -6.15 12.97 -23.03
N ASP A 704 -7.03 13.39 -22.14
CA ASP A 704 -8.07 12.52 -21.60
C ASP A 704 -9.41 12.92 -22.24
N VAL A 705 -10.11 11.95 -22.82
CA VAL A 705 -11.36 12.16 -23.58
C VAL A 705 -12.46 11.30 -22.99
N ALA A 706 -13.57 11.91 -22.58
CA ALA A 706 -14.75 11.18 -22.09
C ALA A 706 -15.59 10.66 -23.27
N GLU A 707 -16.54 9.75 -23.02
CA GLU A 707 -17.47 9.33 -24.08
C GLU A 707 -18.61 10.33 -24.30
N THR A 708 -18.88 11.18 -23.30
CA THR A 708 -19.95 12.18 -23.30
C THR A 708 -19.38 13.61 -23.27
N PRO A 709 -20.04 14.58 -23.93
CA PRO A 709 -19.60 15.98 -23.96
C PRO A 709 -19.47 16.62 -22.58
N ARG A 710 -18.60 17.63 -22.48
CA ARG A 710 -18.41 18.47 -21.30
C ARG A 710 -18.35 19.93 -21.70
N THR A 711 -18.68 20.81 -20.75
CA THR A 711 -18.59 22.27 -20.94
C THR A 711 -17.52 22.84 -20.02
N PRO A 712 -16.31 23.12 -20.53
CA PRO A 712 -15.22 23.64 -19.70
C PRO A 712 -15.50 25.05 -19.17
N ARG A 713 -15.23 25.27 -17.89
CA ARG A 713 -15.21 26.59 -17.26
C ARG A 713 -13.87 27.27 -17.56
N ARG A 714 -13.89 28.47 -18.14
CA ARG A 714 -12.66 29.20 -18.52
C ARG A 714 -12.07 29.90 -17.30
N LEU A 715 -10.77 29.71 -17.05
CA LEU A 715 -10.05 30.36 -15.95
C LEU A 715 -9.32 31.63 -16.41
N LYS A 716 -9.26 32.64 -15.54
CA LYS A 716 -8.42 33.83 -15.73
C LYS A 716 -6.93 33.52 -15.54
N PRO A 717 -6.02 34.20 -16.26
CA PRO A 717 -4.59 34.21 -15.90
C PRO A 717 -4.39 34.58 -14.43
N GLY A 718 -3.41 33.96 -13.79
CA GLY A 718 -3.10 34.10 -12.37
C GLY A 718 -4.00 33.32 -11.41
N THR A 719 -5.06 32.67 -11.91
CA THR A 719 -5.91 31.84 -11.05
C THR A 719 -5.14 30.65 -10.51
N VAL A 720 -5.20 30.42 -9.19
CA VAL A 720 -4.73 29.17 -8.57
C VAL A 720 -5.93 28.43 -8.01
N CYS A 721 -6.24 27.27 -8.60
CA CYS A 721 -7.24 26.35 -8.07
C CYS A 721 -6.58 25.33 -7.13
N ASN A 722 -7.30 24.85 -6.13
CA ASN A 722 -6.83 23.82 -5.21
C ASN A 722 -7.47 22.47 -5.55
N TYR A 723 -6.66 21.43 -5.69
CA TYR A 723 -7.13 20.06 -5.85
C TYR A 723 -7.19 19.38 -4.47
N GLN A 724 -8.39 19.32 -3.90
CA GLN A 724 -8.62 18.78 -2.56
C GLN A 724 -9.74 17.75 -2.59
N ASN A 725 -9.55 16.62 -1.90
CA ASN A 725 -10.51 15.52 -1.86
C ASN A 725 -10.98 15.09 -3.26
N ALA A 726 -10.05 15.12 -4.22
CA ALA A 726 -10.27 14.78 -5.62
C ALA A 726 -11.23 15.70 -6.41
N VAL A 727 -11.54 16.86 -5.86
CA VAL A 727 -12.31 17.94 -6.48
C VAL A 727 -11.40 19.13 -6.77
N VAL A 728 -11.61 19.80 -7.91
CA VAL A 728 -10.95 21.06 -8.23
C VAL A 728 -11.81 22.20 -7.68
N VAL A 729 -11.24 23.01 -6.79
CA VAL A 729 -11.90 24.17 -6.20
C VAL A 729 -11.16 25.43 -6.64
N CYS A 730 -11.84 26.31 -7.38
CA CYS A 730 -11.31 27.58 -7.85
C CYS A 730 -11.98 28.76 -7.12
N PRO A 731 -11.32 29.92 -6.98
CA PRO A 731 -11.94 31.13 -6.43
C PRO A 731 -13.20 31.55 -7.20
N LYS A 732 -14.21 32.11 -6.52
CA LYS A 732 -15.52 32.41 -7.14
C LYS A 732 -15.43 33.35 -8.36
N ASP A 733 -14.56 34.36 -8.31
CA ASP A 733 -14.42 35.37 -9.39
C ASP A 733 -13.40 34.97 -10.46
N SER A 734 -12.88 33.74 -10.40
CA SER A 734 -11.81 33.27 -11.29
C SER A 734 -12.30 32.66 -12.60
N VAL A 735 -13.61 32.38 -12.69
CA VAL A 735 -14.24 31.79 -13.88
C VAL A 735 -14.77 32.90 -14.78
N LEU A 736 -14.35 32.90 -16.04
CA LEU A 736 -14.91 33.78 -17.05
C LEU A 736 -16.30 33.28 -17.48
N PRO A 737 -17.25 34.18 -17.79
CA PRO A 737 -18.55 33.78 -18.31
C PRO A 737 -18.39 32.92 -19.57
N LEU A 738 -19.33 31.99 -19.75
CA LEU A 738 -19.42 31.21 -20.98
C LEU A 738 -19.72 32.19 -22.11
N SER A 739 -18.77 32.31 -23.05
CA SER A 739 -18.89 33.09 -24.28
C SER A 739 -19.63 32.31 -25.35
#